data_AF-A0A315UJ67-F1
#
_entry.id   AF-A0A315UJ67-F1
#
_cell.length_a   1.000
_cell.length_b   1.000
_cell.length_c   1.000
_cell.angle_alpha   90.00
_cell.angle_beta   90.00
_cell.angle_gamma   90.00
#
_symmetry.space_group_name_H-M   'P 1'
#
loop_
_entity.id
_entity.type
_entity.pdbx_description
1 polymer ?
#
loop_
_entity_poly.entity_id
_entity_poly.type
_entity_poly.pdbx_seq_one_letter_code
_entity_poly.pdbx_strand_id
1 'polypeptide(L)'
;MSDLKVSVVVPARNAAAWLRECLESIRSQHPHEMIVVDGCSTDDTAAIARECGATVISDEGRGLPAARMLGARTATGEVVALIDADVVLPPDSLRRLLDEFESGGYDGLQFGLASEADGPGYWGAALAWHHNHSRVRGWFGVSATLMRRDVLLSVGFDDEFRSGEDVELRIRLEQAGYRLGVSDSVVVRHRFDDTFDYARDQWLQDGAGMARTVRKHPGRAGWMAMLPLLATVRGVGLSLFKAPRFLPYWMGFFLYNYRAMFGEILRPAHKPISVGGNAAWLAAARIAPMVTGFLFWALAALVLPPEQIGLGSAVVSAALLTVQLGMLGVGPATLTLLPTETDGGRRLVATSLLTVATSSLFGAGLLVVVTRWLGTGVGEAWNDPVVTVLFLATALLAASAYQLDHVGVAQQRADRTLVRSLVQSLVQLAFLAAGFAVGIRDLSVVVGAVAAGALASVLVGFRQLARAKVSPDWRHGLRPGPALKLLKPGLPNHALMLADRAPGYVLPLIVASTLGPSSTAAWYIVWMMASAVFFVPQSAGFTLQTALAGTRARPGLVASALRASLVLTLVAGLILVVAGPLLLSFLGPQYASAWVLLPVLVPALLLSCVTQVYYGLCRAQGRLFEATVVATLAAVLVVAPAAAVAVNYGLTGVSVLWAVAQATASVIAARRLVTLTRVKPAATAGEIPSAARHQPT
;
A
#
# COMPACT_ATOMS: atom_id res chain seq x y z
N MET A 1 -13.72 35.21 34.70
CA MET A 1 -12.99 35.43 33.43
C MET A 1 -11.73 34.60 33.52
N SER A 2 -11.30 33.97 32.43
CA SER A 2 -10.02 33.26 32.40
C SER A 2 -8.88 34.19 32.82
N ASP A 3 -8.03 33.72 33.74
CA ASP A 3 -6.80 34.43 34.14
C ASP A 3 -5.57 33.95 33.35
N LEU A 4 -5.74 32.99 32.42
CA LEU A 4 -4.64 32.46 31.60
C LEU A 4 -4.13 33.52 30.63
N LYS A 5 -2.80 33.70 30.59
CA LYS A 5 -2.16 34.60 29.65
C LYS A 5 -1.93 33.88 28.33
N VAL A 6 -2.41 34.51 27.25
CA VAL A 6 -2.29 33.98 25.89
C VAL A 6 -1.20 34.74 25.13
N SER A 7 -0.14 34.03 24.76
CA SER A 7 0.89 34.52 23.85
C SER A 7 0.53 34.16 22.41
N VAL A 8 0.38 35.14 21.53
CA VAL A 8 0.07 34.89 20.12
C VAL A 8 1.36 34.78 19.32
N VAL A 9 1.52 33.70 18.58
CA VAL A 9 2.67 33.41 17.72
C VAL A 9 2.20 33.32 16.27
N VAL A 10 2.73 34.21 15.44
CA VAL A 10 2.42 34.29 14.00
C VAL A 10 3.66 33.95 13.18
N PRO A 11 3.77 32.75 12.60
CA PRO A 11 4.81 32.46 11.62
C PRO A 11 4.51 33.22 10.32
N ALA A 12 5.50 33.93 9.77
CA ALA A 12 5.31 34.72 8.56
C ALA A 12 6.52 34.60 7.63
N ARG A 13 6.27 34.41 6.33
CA ARG A 13 7.29 34.51 5.28
C ARG A 13 6.64 35.06 4.01
N ASN A 14 7.09 36.22 3.54
CA ASN A 14 6.52 36.90 2.37
C ASN A 14 5.00 37.07 2.47
N ALA A 15 4.53 37.52 3.63
CA ALA A 15 3.12 37.62 3.98
C ALA A 15 2.60 39.06 4.00
N ALA A 16 3.30 40.01 3.37
CA ALA A 16 2.96 41.44 3.45
C ALA A 16 1.51 41.75 3.04
N ALA A 17 0.95 41.00 2.08
CA ALA A 17 -0.42 41.13 1.61
C ALA A 17 -1.48 40.83 2.68
N TRP A 18 -1.16 39.96 3.64
CA TRP A 18 -2.12 39.45 4.62
C TRP A 18 -1.87 39.94 6.04
N LEU A 19 -0.60 40.19 6.37
CA LEU A 19 -0.13 40.30 7.75
C LEU A 19 -0.76 41.47 8.52
N ARG A 20 -0.99 42.63 7.87
CA ARG A 20 -1.52 43.81 8.57
C ARG A 20 -2.91 43.56 9.16
N GLU A 21 -3.85 43.07 8.35
CA GLU A 21 -5.21 42.75 8.81
C GLU A 21 -5.19 41.67 9.89
N CYS A 22 -4.36 40.64 9.71
CA CYS A 22 -4.16 39.58 10.70
C CYS A 22 -3.72 40.17 12.06
N LEU A 23 -2.63 40.94 12.09
CA LEU A 23 -2.08 41.50 13.32
C LEU A 23 -2.98 42.56 13.96
N GLU A 24 -3.69 43.37 13.18
CA GLU A 24 -4.68 44.31 13.70
C GLU A 24 -5.86 43.57 14.35
N SER A 25 -6.32 42.48 13.74
CA SER A 25 -7.37 41.64 14.32
C SER A 25 -6.90 40.98 15.62
N ILE A 26 -5.65 40.50 15.68
CA ILE A 26 -5.04 39.93 16.89
C ILE A 26 -4.91 40.99 17.98
N ARG A 27 -4.37 42.18 17.65
CA ARG A 27 -4.20 43.28 18.60
C ARG A 27 -5.52 43.70 19.24
N SER A 28 -6.61 43.70 18.47
CA SER A 28 -7.96 43.98 18.97
C SER A 28 -8.47 42.95 20.00
N GLN A 29 -7.84 41.78 20.11
CA GLN A 29 -8.16 40.76 21.12
C GLN A 29 -7.42 40.96 22.45
N HIS A 30 -6.50 41.94 22.52
CA HIS A 30 -5.72 42.26 23.72
C HIS A 30 -4.92 41.06 24.28
N PRO A 31 -4.09 40.37 23.45
CA PRO A 31 -3.31 39.23 23.92
C PRO A 31 -2.25 39.67 24.95
N HIS A 32 -1.72 38.70 25.71
CA HIS A 32 -0.64 38.99 26.67
C HIS A 32 0.62 39.51 25.96
N GLU A 33 0.94 38.89 24.82
CA GLU A 33 2.01 39.32 23.93
C GLU A 33 1.74 38.83 22.50
N MET A 34 2.39 39.47 21.53
CA MET A 34 2.30 39.14 20.12
C MET A 34 3.70 38.99 19.53
N ILE A 35 4.02 37.80 19.07
CA ILE A 35 5.33 37.41 18.55
C ILE A 35 5.15 37.03 17.08
N VAL A 36 5.88 37.70 16.19
CA VAL A 36 5.96 37.35 14.77
C VAL A 36 7.31 36.66 14.54
N VAL A 37 7.27 35.46 13.95
CA VAL A 37 8.46 34.69 13.61
C VAL A 37 8.69 34.76 12.11
N ASP A 38 9.65 35.59 11.70
CA ASP A 38 9.97 35.87 10.30
C ASP A 38 10.88 34.79 9.68
N GLY A 39 10.37 34.21 8.59
CA GLY A 39 10.97 33.15 7.77
C GLY A 39 12.06 33.59 6.80
N CYS A 40 12.79 34.67 7.11
CA CYS A 40 13.63 35.44 6.18
C CYS A 40 12.82 35.98 4.99
N SER A 41 11.86 36.85 5.29
CA SER A 41 11.05 37.51 4.25
C SER A 41 11.90 38.45 3.39
N THR A 42 11.52 38.58 2.12
CA THR A 42 12.14 39.50 1.14
C THR A 42 11.26 40.70 0.81
N ASP A 43 10.04 40.75 1.38
CA ASP A 43 9.08 41.84 1.26
C ASP A 43 8.95 42.62 2.59
N ASP A 44 7.95 43.49 2.69
CA ASP A 44 7.72 44.35 3.86
C ASP A 44 7.16 43.62 5.10
N THR A 45 7.07 42.28 5.10
CA THR A 45 6.50 41.47 6.21
C THR A 45 7.06 41.86 7.58
N ALA A 46 8.39 41.94 7.71
CA ALA A 46 9.03 42.27 8.99
C ALA A 46 8.84 43.74 9.41
N ALA A 47 8.67 44.65 8.46
CA ALA A 47 8.38 46.06 8.75
C ALA A 47 6.94 46.22 9.26
N ILE A 48 5.97 45.64 8.55
CA ILE A 48 4.55 45.62 8.92
C ILE A 48 4.35 45.04 10.32
N ALA A 49 5.05 43.94 10.64
CA ALA A 49 4.98 43.32 11.95
C ALA A 49 5.38 44.26 13.10
N ARG A 50 6.49 45.00 12.93
CA ARG A 50 6.98 45.97 13.92
C ARG A 50 6.02 47.15 14.08
N GLU A 51 5.50 47.67 12.97
CA GLU A 51 4.50 48.76 12.99
C GLU A 51 3.22 48.36 13.73
N CYS A 52 2.83 47.09 13.63
CA CYS A 52 1.67 46.56 14.35
C CYS A 52 1.93 46.32 15.85
N GLY A 53 3.17 46.52 16.32
CA GLY A 53 3.56 46.36 17.72
C GLY A 53 3.94 44.92 18.09
N ALA A 54 4.23 44.04 17.12
CA ALA A 54 4.69 42.69 17.41
C ALA A 54 6.19 42.67 17.76
N THR A 55 6.58 41.73 18.64
CA THR A 55 7.98 41.33 18.80
C THR A 55 8.38 40.46 17.61
N VAL A 56 9.35 40.90 16.81
CA VAL A 56 9.78 40.18 15.61
C VAL A 56 11.08 39.42 15.88
N ILE A 57 11.05 38.11 15.71
CA ILE A 57 12.23 37.22 15.77
C ILE A 57 12.35 36.47 14.45
N SER A 58 13.54 35.95 14.12
CA SER A 58 13.76 35.20 12.87
C SER A 58 14.05 33.73 13.16
N ASP A 59 13.49 32.83 12.35
CA ASP A 59 13.82 31.41 12.37
C ASP A 59 14.98 31.05 11.42
N GLU A 60 15.58 32.03 10.74
CA GLU A 60 16.64 31.86 9.73
C GLU A 60 16.20 31.03 8.50
N GLY A 61 14.90 31.03 8.18
CA GLY A 61 14.35 30.31 7.03
C GLY A 61 14.29 28.79 7.23
N ARG A 62 14.29 28.33 8.49
CA ARG A 62 14.22 26.89 8.83
C ARG A 62 12.84 26.27 8.54
N GLY A 63 11.81 27.09 8.43
CA GLY A 63 10.49 26.72 7.93
C GLY A 63 9.41 26.70 9.01
N LEU A 64 8.15 26.54 8.58
CA LEU A 64 6.96 26.72 9.41
C LEU A 64 6.98 25.99 10.78
N PRO A 65 7.38 24.70 10.88
CA PRO A 65 7.43 24.02 12.18
C PRO A 65 8.50 24.60 13.12
N ALA A 66 9.65 24.99 12.57
CA ALA A 66 10.73 25.62 13.33
C ALA A 66 10.31 27.01 13.83
N ALA A 67 9.61 27.79 12.98
CA ALA A 67 9.06 29.07 13.34
C ALA A 67 8.06 28.97 14.51
N ARG A 68 7.11 28.02 14.43
CA ARG A 68 6.13 27.76 15.52
C ARG A 68 6.82 27.36 16.83
N MET A 69 7.83 26.48 16.77
CA MET A 69 8.57 26.09 17.97
C MET A 69 9.40 27.22 18.56
N LEU A 70 10.03 28.05 17.72
CA LEU A 70 10.79 29.20 18.18
C LEU A 70 9.88 30.19 18.90
N GLY A 71 8.73 30.53 18.30
CA GLY A 71 7.75 31.40 18.93
C GLY A 71 7.20 30.83 20.25
N ALA A 72 6.86 29.54 20.29
CA ALA A 72 6.39 28.89 21.52
C ALA A 72 7.44 28.86 22.64
N ARG A 73 8.73 28.72 22.30
CA ARG A 73 9.83 28.80 23.29
C ARG A 73 10.00 30.22 23.83
N THR A 74 9.90 31.23 22.97
CA THR A 74 9.99 32.64 23.33
C THR A 74 8.78 33.13 24.13
N ALA A 75 7.60 32.56 23.88
CA ALA A 75 6.37 32.90 24.59
C ALA A 75 6.50 32.72 26.11
N THR A 76 5.84 33.59 26.85
CA THR A 76 5.83 33.70 28.32
C THR A 76 4.47 33.36 28.93
N GLY A 77 3.39 33.36 28.15
CA GLY A 77 2.05 32.97 28.59
C GLY A 77 1.91 31.45 28.80
N GLU A 78 0.94 31.07 29.62
CA GLU A 78 0.61 29.66 29.88
C GLU A 78 0.02 28.96 28.65
N VAL A 79 -0.64 29.73 27.78
CA VAL A 79 -1.25 29.27 26.53
C VAL A 79 -0.61 29.98 25.35
N VAL A 80 -0.30 29.23 24.30
CA VAL A 80 0.17 29.78 23.02
C VAL A 80 -0.96 29.70 22.01
N ALA A 81 -1.26 30.82 21.36
CA ALA A 81 -2.12 30.88 20.19
C ALA A 81 -1.27 30.85 18.92
N LEU A 82 -1.26 29.73 18.20
CA LEU A 82 -0.64 29.63 16.89
C LEU A 82 -1.64 30.14 15.85
N ILE A 83 -1.33 31.28 15.21
CA ILE A 83 -2.20 31.93 14.22
C ILE A 83 -1.40 32.16 12.93
N ASP A 84 -1.84 31.59 11.81
CA ASP A 84 -1.20 31.79 10.51
C ASP A 84 -1.55 33.19 9.94
N ALA A 85 -0.66 33.74 9.11
CA ALA A 85 -0.76 35.12 8.64
C ALA A 85 -1.99 35.42 7.75
N ASP A 86 -2.64 34.40 7.23
CA ASP A 86 -3.85 34.43 6.40
C ASP A 86 -5.17 34.26 7.21
N VAL A 87 -5.09 34.34 8.55
CA VAL A 87 -6.23 34.22 9.45
C VAL A 87 -6.63 35.58 10.04
N VAL A 88 -7.93 35.85 10.12
CA VAL A 88 -8.49 37.08 10.72
C VAL A 88 -9.47 36.73 11.84
N LEU A 89 -9.23 37.28 13.03
CA LEU A 89 -9.99 37.00 14.25
C LEU A 89 -11.19 37.96 14.37
N PRO A 90 -12.43 37.47 14.49
CA PRO A 90 -13.58 38.31 14.81
C PRO A 90 -13.45 38.93 16.21
N PRO A 91 -14.20 40.01 16.52
CA PRO A 91 -14.25 40.56 17.87
C PRO A 91 -14.54 39.50 18.94
N ASP A 92 -13.85 39.62 20.07
CA ASP A 92 -13.95 38.75 21.25
C ASP A 92 -13.71 37.24 20.98
N SER A 93 -13.21 36.85 19.82
CA SER A 93 -13.07 35.44 19.46
C SER A 93 -12.01 34.73 20.30
N LEU A 94 -10.88 35.41 20.58
CA LEU A 94 -9.80 34.81 21.37
C LEU A 94 -10.26 34.47 22.77
N ARG A 95 -10.97 35.41 23.40
CA ARG A 95 -11.55 35.23 24.74
C ARG A 95 -12.60 34.12 24.76
N ARG A 96 -13.52 34.11 23.80
CA ARG A 96 -14.56 33.06 23.71
C ARG A 96 -13.95 31.68 23.52
N LEU A 97 -12.91 31.55 22.69
CA LEU A 97 -12.22 30.28 22.51
C LEU A 97 -11.46 29.87 23.78
N LEU A 98 -10.87 30.81 24.51
CA LEU A 98 -10.19 30.53 25.77
C LEU A 98 -11.18 30.03 26.85
N ASP A 99 -12.35 30.65 26.95
CA ASP A 99 -13.43 30.20 27.85
C ASP A 99 -13.90 28.77 27.48
N GLU A 100 -14.00 28.44 26.18
CA GLU A 100 -14.31 27.09 25.69
C GLU A 100 -13.17 26.09 25.97
N PHE A 101 -11.93 26.52 25.77
CA PHE A 101 -10.72 25.74 26.03
C PHE A 101 -10.64 25.29 27.49
N GLU A 102 -10.88 26.20 28.44
CA GLU A 102 -10.85 25.90 29.86
C GLU A 102 -12.05 25.06 30.31
N SER A 103 -13.27 25.45 29.93
CA SER A 103 -14.49 24.74 30.33
C SER A 103 -14.54 23.32 29.78
N GLY A 104 -14.01 23.11 28.58
CA GLY A 104 -13.87 21.79 27.96
C GLY A 104 -12.69 20.97 28.48
N GLY A 105 -11.78 21.56 29.26
CA GLY A 105 -10.56 20.89 29.73
C GLY A 105 -9.65 20.45 28.58
N TYR A 106 -9.55 21.28 27.53
CA TYR A 106 -8.69 20.99 26.38
C TYR A 106 -7.22 21.30 26.68
N ASP A 107 -6.33 20.55 26.05
CA ASP A 107 -4.89 20.84 25.98
C ASP A 107 -4.54 21.57 24.68
N GLY A 108 -5.35 21.36 23.64
CA GLY A 108 -5.32 22.10 22.37
C GLY A 108 -6.74 22.28 21.81
N LEU A 109 -7.10 23.49 21.42
CA LEU A 109 -8.40 23.80 20.79
C LEU A 109 -8.20 24.72 19.59
N GLN A 110 -8.61 24.25 18.42
CA GLN A 110 -8.59 25.03 17.18
C GLN A 110 -9.88 25.84 17.03
N PHE A 111 -9.79 27.05 16.48
CA PHE A 111 -10.96 27.75 15.97
C PHE A 111 -11.64 26.95 14.85
N GLY A 112 -12.96 27.08 14.72
CA GLY A 112 -13.62 26.71 13.47
C GLY A 112 -13.09 27.60 12.34
N LEU A 113 -12.90 27.04 11.14
CA LEU A 113 -12.44 27.82 9.98
C LEU A 113 -13.61 28.09 9.03
N ALA A 114 -13.78 29.36 8.65
CA ALA A 114 -14.57 29.78 7.50
C ALA A 114 -13.61 30.22 6.40
N SER A 115 -13.40 29.34 5.41
CA SER A 115 -12.47 29.62 4.33
C SER A 115 -13.09 30.50 3.25
N GLU A 116 -12.32 31.47 2.76
CA GLU A 116 -12.70 32.40 1.68
C GLU A 116 -11.53 32.64 0.72
N ALA A 117 -11.83 33.23 -0.44
CA ALA A 117 -10.82 33.58 -1.45
C ALA A 117 -10.57 35.09 -1.41
N ASP A 118 -9.33 35.52 -1.64
CA ASP A 118 -8.99 36.94 -1.74
C ASP A 118 -9.51 37.61 -3.02
N GLY A 119 -9.89 36.81 -4.02
CA GLY A 119 -10.33 37.27 -5.34
C GLY A 119 -11.55 36.52 -5.89
N PRO A 120 -12.13 37.01 -7.00
CA PRO A 120 -13.31 36.43 -7.65
C PRO A 120 -12.99 35.25 -8.59
N GLY A 121 -11.73 34.88 -8.72
CA GLY A 121 -11.23 33.82 -9.58
C GLY A 121 -11.59 32.43 -9.08
N TYR A 122 -11.23 31.48 -9.92
CA TYR A 122 -11.75 30.12 -9.83
C TYR A 122 -11.07 29.30 -8.74
N TRP A 123 -9.75 29.44 -8.58
CA TRP A 123 -8.95 28.49 -7.79
C TRP A 123 -9.11 28.73 -6.30
N GLY A 124 -9.04 29.98 -5.85
CA GLY A 124 -9.30 30.35 -4.46
C GLY A 124 -10.73 29.99 -4.06
N ALA A 125 -11.71 30.30 -4.91
CA ALA A 125 -13.12 29.97 -4.66
C ALA A 125 -13.34 28.44 -4.55
N ALA A 126 -12.66 27.64 -5.38
CA ALA A 126 -12.75 26.19 -5.35
C ALA A 126 -12.07 25.59 -4.10
N LEU A 127 -10.92 26.13 -3.67
CA LEU A 127 -10.26 25.76 -2.41
C LEU A 127 -11.12 26.06 -1.20
N ALA A 128 -11.63 27.29 -1.10
CA ALA A 128 -12.54 27.70 -0.04
C ALA A 128 -13.78 26.80 0.01
N TRP A 129 -14.38 26.50 -1.14
CA TRP A 129 -15.51 25.59 -1.22
C TRP A 129 -15.16 24.18 -0.75
N HIS A 130 -14.02 23.63 -1.19
CA HIS A 130 -13.54 22.32 -0.74
C HIS A 130 -13.38 22.30 0.80
N HIS A 131 -12.66 23.27 1.38
CA HIS A 131 -12.44 23.32 2.82
C HIS A 131 -13.74 23.39 3.61
N ASN A 132 -14.67 24.27 3.19
CA ASN A 132 -15.95 24.47 3.87
C ASN A 132 -16.90 23.27 3.79
N HIS A 133 -16.78 22.40 2.78
CA HIS A 133 -17.67 21.23 2.56
C HIS A 133 -17.01 19.87 2.84
N SER A 134 -15.72 19.88 3.17
CA SER A 134 -14.96 18.67 3.53
C SER A 134 -15.15 18.32 5.00
N ARG A 135 -14.75 17.08 5.36
CA ARG A 135 -14.65 16.67 6.76
C ARG A 135 -13.38 17.21 7.45
N VAL A 136 -12.48 17.83 6.70
CA VAL A 136 -11.22 18.40 7.23
C VAL A 136 -11.52 19.58 8.16
N ARG A 137 -12.66 20.25 8.01
CA ARG A 137 -13.11 21.30 8.95
C ARG A 137 -13.22 20.82 10.41
N GLY A 138 -13.44 19.52 10.64
CA GLY A 138 -13.46 18.94 11.99
C GLY A 138 -12.13 18.30 12.41
N TRP A 139 -11.05 18.53 11.66
CA TRP A 139 -9.74 18.00 11.99
C TRP A 139 -8.92 19.06 12.70
N PHE A 140 -8.42 18.69 13.88
CA PHE A 140 -7.46 19.51 14.60
C PHE A 140 -6.22 19.76 13.71
N GLY A 141 -6.00 21.02 13.38
CA GLY A 141 -4.78 21.58 12.80
C GLY A 141 -4.22 22.69 13.71
N VAL A 142 -3.17 23.38 13.27
CA VAL A 142 -2.48 24.42 14.06
C VAL A 142 -2.42 25.80 13.38
N SER A 143 -3.27 26.05 12.38
CA SER A 143 -3.34 27.33 11.68
C SER A 143 -4.05 28.43 12.46
N ALA A 144 -4.92 28.06 13.41
CA ALA A 144 -5.60 28.98 14.30
C ALA A 144 -5.97 28.23 15.59
N THR A 145 -5.06 28.17 16.56
CA THR A 145 -5.16 27.19 17.66
C THR A 145 -4.60 27.69 18.97
N LEU A 146 -5.37 27.52 20.04
CA LEU A 146 -4.87 27.61 21.42
C LEU A 146 -4.28 26.27 21.84
N MET A 147 -3.10 26.29 22.45
CA MET A 147 -2.48 25.10 23.01
C MET A 147 -1.72 25.45 24.28
N ARG A 148 -1.78 24.56 25.30
CA ARG A 148 -0.95 24.74 26.48
C ARG A 148 0.52 24.75 26.07
N ARG A 149 1.27 25.73 26.57
CA ARG A 149 2.66 25.94 26.17
C ARG A 149 3.54 24.74 26.51
N ASP A 150 3.40 24.21 27.72
CA ASP A 150 4.13 23.03 28.21
C ASP A 150 3.83 21.77 27.39
N VAL A 151 2.58 21.58 26.96
CA VAL A 151 2.17 20.48 26.07
C VAL A 151 2.82 20.60 24.69
N LEU A 152 2.79 21.79 24.07
CA LEU A 152 3.45 22.01 22.78
C LEU A 152 4.96 21.75 22.89
N LEU A 153 5.61 22.23 23.95
CA LEU A 153 7.05 22.08 24.15
C LEU A 153 7.48 20.64 24.50
N SER A 154 6.62 19.86 25.15
CA SER A 154 6.93 18.47 25.53
C SER A 154 6.91 17.52 24.32
N VAL A 155 6.00 17.75 23.37
CA VAL A 155 5.87 16.91 22.18
C VAL A 155 6.68 17.46 21.01
N GLY A 156 6.60 18.77 20.75
CA GLY A 156 7.30 19.47 19.67
C GLY A 156 6.93 19.03 18.25
N PHE A 157 7.25 19.83 17.24
CA PHE A 157 7.15 19.42 15.85
C PHE A 157 8.32 18.51 15.42
N ASP A 158 8.12 17.69 14.39
CA ASP A 158 9.20 16.89 13.79
C ASP A 158 9.84 17.65 12.63
N ASP A 159 11.17 17.82 12.69
CA ASP A 159 11.97 18.54 11.69
C ASP A 159 12.00 17.86 10.31
N GLU A 160 11.59 16.59 10.19
CA GLU A 160 11.42 15.91 8.90
C GLU A 160 10.18 16.43 8.13
N PHE A 161 9.28 17.15 8.80
CA PHE A 161 8.09 17.73 8.18
C PHE A 161 8.34 19.19 7.76
N ARG A 162 7.84 19.52 6.57
CA ARG A 162 7.80 20.89 6.02
C ARG A 162 6.37 21.32 5.69
N SER A 163 5.46 20.36 5.61
CA SER A 163 4.01 20.49 5.41
C SER A 163 3.34 19.23 5.98
N GLY A 164 2.09 19.37 6.44
CA GLY A 164 1.33 18.29 7.10
C GLY A 164 1.87 17.90 8.48
N GLU A 165 2.71 18.77 9.06
CA GLU A 165 3.28 18.64 10.40
C GLU A 165 2.21 18.65 11.51
N ASP A 166 1.08 19.29 11.24
CA ASP A 166 -0.07 19.43 12.13
C ASP A 166 -0.80 18.09 12.32
N VAL A 167 -1.04 17.36 11.22
CA VAL A 167 -1.64 16.02 11.25
C VAL A 167 -0.73 15.02 11.96
N GLU A 168 0.58 15.13 11.75
CA GLU A 168 1.56 14.29 12.44
C GLU A 168 1.63 14.62 13.93
N LEU A 169 1.70 15.91 14.29
CA LEU A 169 1.71 16.39 15.66
C LEU A 169 0.47 15.92 16.42
N ARG A 170 -0.72 16.05 15.80
CA ARG A 170 -1.99 15.57 16.33
C ARG A 170 -1.91 14.10 16.74
N ILE A 171 -1.37 13.22 15.87
CA ILE A 171 -1.24 11.79 16.19
C ILE A 171 -0.39 11.59 17.45
N ARG A 172 0.72 12.33 17.60
CA ARG A 172 1.61 12.22 18.77
C ARG A 172 0.98 12.79 20.03
N LEU A 173 0.26 13.91 19.94
CA LEU A 173 -0.49 14.49 21.06
C LEU A 173 -1.58 13.52 21.56
N GLU A 174 -2.37 12.94 20.66
CA GLU A 174 -3.38 11.92 21.00
C GLU A 174 -2.73 10.65 21.59
N GLN A 175 -1.53 10.25 21.13
CA GLN A 175 -0.78 9.13 21.71
C GLN A 175 -0.29 9.42 23.13
N ALA A 176 0.07 10.66 23.42
CA ALA A 176 0.46 11.11 24.75
C ALA A 176 -0.72 11.31 25.71
N GLY A 177 -1.96 11.19 25.20
CA GLY A 177 -3.19 11.27 26.00
C GLY A 177 -3.76 12.68 26.17
N TYR A 178 -3.28 13.66 25.39
CA TYR A 178 -3.76 15.02 25.44
C TYR A 178 -5.12 15.19 24.77
N ARG A 179 -5.95 16.08 25.30
CA ARG A 179 -7.31 16.35 24.81
C ARG A 179 -7.29 17.47 23.76
N LEU A 180 -7.60 17.12 22.53
CA LEU A 180 -7.65 18.05 21.39
C LEU A 180 -9.09 18.28 20.90
N GLY A 181 -9.38 19.43 20.31
CA GLY A 181 -10.69 19.74 19.74
C GLY A 181 -10.67 20.81 18.65
N VAL A 182 -11.78 20.91 17.92
CA VAL A 182 -12.07 22.04 17.01
C VAL A 182 -13.39 22.66 17.47
N SER A 183 -13.41 23.98 17.63
CA SER A 183 -14.60 24.70 18.07
C SER A 183 -15.62 24.84 16.94
N ASP A 184 -16.87 24.47 17.23
CA ASP A 184 -18.02 24.73 16.35
C ASP A 184 -18.66 26.11 16.62
N SER A 185 -18.39 26.70 17.79
CA SER A 185 -18.98 27.97 18.26
C SER A 185 -18.14 29.21 17.93
N VAL A 186 -16.84 29.07 17.80
CA VAL A 186 -15.92 30.19 17.57
C VAL A 186 -15.19 29.99 16.25
N VAL A 187 -15.67 30.69 15.22
CA VAL A 187 -15.19 30.56 13.84
C VAL A 187 -14.38 31.80 13.44
N VAL A 188 -13.24 31.59 12.77
CA VAL A 188 -12.37 32.64 12.23
C VAL A 188 -12.35 32.59 10.70
N ARG A 189 -12.01 33.73 10.07
CA ARG A 189 -11.82 33.81 8.62
C ARG A 189 -10.44 33.26 8.27
N HIS A 190 -10.37 32.43 7.23
CA HIS A 190 -9.14 31.83 6.72
C HIS A 190 -9.08 32.02 5.20
N ARG A 191 -8.06 32.71 4.70
CA ARG A 191 -8.04 33.19 3.31
C ARG A 191 -7.18 32.31 2.41
N PHE A 192 -7.55 32.26 1.14
CA PHE A 192 -6.76 31.63 0.09
C PHE A 192 -6.47 32.60 -1.04
N ASP A 193 -5.21 32.59 -1.47
CA ASP A 193 -4.82 33.17 -2.76
C ASP A 193 -5.55 32.46 -3.89
N ASP A 194 -5.83 33.21 -4.96
CA ASP A 194 -6.74 32.82 -6.01
C ASP A 194 -6.05 32.33 -7.29
N THR A 195 -4.74 32.09 -7.21
CA THR A 195 -3.95 31.58 -8.33
C THR A 195 -3.97 30.05 -8.41
N PHE A 196 -3.78 29.52 -9.62
CA PHE A 196 -3.59 28.08 -9.82
C PHE A 196 -2.32 27.58 -9.11
N ASP A 197 -1.25 28.38 -9.13
CA ASP A 197 0.02 27.97 -8.56
C ASP A 197 -0.07 27.81 -7.05
N TYR A 198 -0.77 28.71 -6.36
CA TYR A 198 -1.08 28.55 -4.94
C TYR A 198 -1.88 27.26 -4.69
N ALA A 199 -2.95 27.02 -5.47
CA ALA A 199 -3.76 25.81 -5.34
C ALA A 199 -2.98 24.52 -5.57
N ARG A 200 -2.16 24.50 -6.61
CA ARG A 200 -1.27 23.40 -6.96
C ARG A 200 -0.28 23.12 -5.84
N ASP A 201 0.35 24.17 -5.30
CA ASP A 201 1.36 24.04 -4.27
C ASP A 201 0.74 23.53 -2.97
N GLN A 202 -0.49 23.94 -2.63
CA GLN A 202 -1.26 23.38 -1.53
C GLN A 202 -1.47 21.86 -1.70
N TRP A 203 -1.95 21.40 -2.86
CA TRP A 203 -2.17 19.97 -3.09
C TRP A 203 -0.89 19.14 -3.07
N LEU A 204 0.21 19.70 -3.57
CA LEU A 204 1.53 19.06 -3.50
C LEU A 204 2.01 18.94 -2.05
N GLN A 205 1.83 20.00 -1.25
CA GLN A 205 2.19 20.02 0.16
C GLN A 205 1.34 19.05 0.98
N ASP A 206 0.03 18.99 0.74
CA ASP A 206 -0.91 18.05 1.37
C ASP A 206 -0.52 16.60 1.07
N GLY A 207 -0.32 16.28 -0.21
CA GLY A 207 0.08 14.93 -0.65
C GLY A 207 1.41 14.49 -0.05
N ALA A 208 2.39 15.40 0.00
CA ALA A 208 3.70 15.15 0.59
C ALA A 208 3.64 14.97 2.11
N GLY A 209 2.87 15.81 2.81
CA GLY A 209 2.64 15.72 4.25
C GLY A 209 1.97 14.41 4.63
N MET A 210 0.88 14.05 3.96
CA MET A 210 0.19 12.76 4.16
C MET A 210 1.12 11.57 3.93
N ALA A 211 1.94 11.58 2.88
CA ALA A 211 2.91 10.51 2.62
C ALA A 211 3.93 10.34 3.76
N ARG A 212 4.48 11.44 4.28
CA ARG A 212 5.41 11.39 5.42
C ARG A 212 4.71 10.87 6.67
N THR A 213 3.48 11.28 6.94
CA THR A 213 2.67 10.79 8.06
C THR A 213 2.36 9.30 7.93
N VAL A 214 1.94 8.83 6.75
CA VAL A 214 1.73 7.40 6.44
C VAL A 214 3.00 6.58 6.68
N ARG A 215 4.15 7.08 6.23
CA ARG A 215 5.45 6.41 6.42
C ARG A 215 5.85 6.33 7.88
N LYS A 216 5.62 7.39 8.66
CA LYS A 216 5.99 7.47 10.08
C LYS A 216 5.06 6.65 10.96
N HIS A 217 3.75 6.66 10.66
CA HIS A 217 2.69 6.05 11.49
C HIS A 217 1.81 5.05 10.71
N PRO A 218 2.36 4.01 10.05
CA PRO A 218 1.60 3.17 9.11
C PRO A 218 0.37 2.49 9.72
N GLY A 219 0.39 2.15 11.01
CA GLY A 219 -0.73 1.51 11.70
C GLY A 219 -1.93 2.43 11.99
N ARG A 220 -1.71 3.75 12.17
CA ARG A 220 -2.78 4.73 12.46
C ARG A 220 -3.11 5.62 11.26
N ALA A 221 -2.11 5.94 10.46
CA ALA A 221 -2.20 6.84 9.32
C ALA A 221 -2.23 6.10 7.97
N GLY A 222 -2.05 4.78 7.91
CA GLY A 222 -1.97 4.05 6.63
C GLY A 222 -3.19 4.26 5.71
N TRP A 223 -4.38 4.38 6.29
CA TRP A 223 -5.61 4.66 5.56
C TRP A 223 -5.61 6.05 4.90
N MET A 224 -4.80 7.00 5.39
CA MET A 224 -4.68 8.35 4.84
C MET A 224 -4.16 8.36 3.39
N ALA A 225 -3.48 7.29 2.95
CA ALA A 225 -3.13 7.13 1.53
C ALA A 225 -4.36 7.10 0.60
N MET A 226 -5.54 6.76 1.13
CA MET A 226 -6.81 6.76 0.39
C MET A 226 -7.55 8.09 0.47
N LEU A 227 -7.11 9.04 1.32
CA LEU A 227 -7.83 10.30 1.53
C LEU A 227 -8.01 11.12 0.25
N PRO A 228 -6.98 11.34 -0.59
CA PRO A 228 -7.19 12.11 -1.81
C PRO A 228 -8.26 11.47 -2.71
N LEU A 229 -8.23 10.14 -2.89
CA LEU A 229 -9.27 9.43 -3.66
C LEU A 229 -10.66 9.60 -3.03
N LEU A 230 -10.81 9.37 -1.72
CA LEU A 230 -12.10 9.48 -1.03
C LEU A 230 -12.65 10.91 -1.07
N ALA A 231 -11.77 11.91 -0.90
CA ALA A 231 -12.10 13.31 -1.00
C ALA A 231 -12.51 13.69 -2.43
N THR A 232 -11.79 13.20 -3.45
CA THR A 232 -12.17 13.37 -4.87
C THR A 232 -13.52 12.77 -5.18
N VAL A 233 -13.79 11.52 -4.78
CA VAL A 233 -15.09 10.85 -5.05
C VAL A 233 -16.24 11.61 -4.40
N ARG A 234 -16.11 11.94 -3.11
CA ARG A 234 -17.12 12.75 -2.39
C ARG A 234 -17.27 14.13 -3.03
N GLY A 235 -16.15 14.75 -3.36
CA GLY A 235 -16.05 16.07 -3.94
C GLY A 235 -16.76 16.18 -5.29
N VAL A 236 -16.44 15.28 -6.22
CA VAL A 236 -17.12 15.15 -7.52
C VAL A 236 -18.62 14.93 -7.31
N GLY A 237 -19.00 14.02 -6.40
CA GLY A 237 -20.41 13.79 -6.07
C GLY A 237 -21.11 15.07 -5.61
N LEU A 238 -20.54 15.81 -4.65
CA LEU A 238 -21.11 17.07 -4.18
C LEU A 238 -21.12 18.15 -5.27
N SER A 239 -20.07 18.26 -6.08
CA SER A 239 -19.98 19.23 -7.17
C SER A 239 -21.05 18.98 -8.23
N LEU A 240 -21.33 17.72 -8.60
CA LEU A 240 -22.40 17.39 -9.55
C LEU A 240 -23.77 17.95 -9.13
N PHE A 241 -24.07 18.00 -7.83
CA PHE A 241 -25.38 18.46 -7.34
C PHE A 241 -25.41 19.91 -6.85
N LYS A 242 -24.32 20.43 -6.28
CA LYS A 242 -24.30 21.74 -5.59
C LYS A 242 -23.45 22.80 -6.29
N ALA A 243 -22.41 22.41 -7.01
CA ALA A 243 -21.49 23.35 -7.64
C ALA A 243 -20.75 22.72 -8.84
N PRO A 244 -21.42 22.49 -9.98
CA PRO A 244 -20.84 21.76 -11.12
C PRO A 244 -19.59 22.44 -11.68
N ARG A 245 -19.49 23.77 -11.52
CA ARG A 245 -18.32 24.55 -11.91
C ARG A 245 -17.01 24.03 -11.32
N PHE A 246 -17.03 23.38 -10.15
CA PHE A 246 -15.82 22.88 -9.46
C PHE A 246 -15.38 21.47 -9.87
N LEU A 247 -16.01 20.84 -10.86
CA LEU A 247 -15.56 19.53 -11.34
C LEU A 247 -14.07 19.49 -11.78
N PRO A 248 -13.54 20.50 -12.50
CA PRO A 248 -12.12 20.53 -12.88
C PRO A 248 -11.16 20.60 -11.68
N TYR A 249 -11.58 21.20 -10.56
CA TYR A 249 -10.76 21.28 -9.34
C TYR A 249 -10.38 19.89 -8.85
N TRP A 250 -11.33 18.94 -8.86
CA TRP A 250 -11.13 17.61 -8.33
C TRP A 250 -10.15 16.76 -9.12
N MET A 251 -9.99 17.05 -10.42
CA MET A 251 -8.94 16.44 -11.24
C MET A 251 -7.55 16.94 -10.82
N GLY A 252 -7.39 18.26 -10.64
CA GLY A 252 -6.15 18.86 -10.12
C GLY A 252 -5.81 18.32 -8.72
N PHE A 253 -6.76 18.42 -7.80
CA PHE A 253 -6.65 17.89 -6.44
C PHE A 253 -6.18 16.43 -6.43
N PHE A 254 -6.82 15.55 -7.21
CA PHE A 254 -6.46 14.13 -7.29
C PHE A 254 -5.03 13.92 -7.83
N LEU A 255 -4.72 14.52 -8.98
CA LEU A 255 -3.45 14.30 -9.67
C LEU A 255 -2.26 14.84 -8.88
N TYR A 256 -2.34 16.08 -8.37
CA TYR A 256 -1.21 16.70 -7.67
C TYR A 256 -0.98 16.11 -6.28
N ASN A 257 -2.05 15.77 -5.54
CA ASN A 257 -1.91 15.04 -4.28
C ASN A 257 -1.20 13.70 -4.50
N TYR A 258 -1.68 12.87 -5.44
CA TYR A 258 -1.07 11.57 -5.67
C TYR A 258 0.33 11.68 -6.27
N ARG A 259 0.60 12.67 -7.13
CA ARG A 259 1.96 12.95 -7.64
C ARG A 259 2.94 13.20 -6.49
N ALA A 260 2.62 14.11 -5.57
CA ALA A 260 3.48 14.40 -4.43
C ALA A 260 3.56 13.22 -3.45
N MET A 261 2.42 12.59 -3.17
CA MET A 261 2.33 11.45 -2.26
C MET A 261 3.19 10.29 -2.74
N PHE A 262 3.07 9.88 -4.01
CA PHE A 262 3.93 8.86 -4.59
C PHE A 262 5.39 9.34 -4.64
N GLY A 263 5.66 10.60 -4.97
CA GLY A 263 7.00 11.17 -4.92
C GLY A 263 7.67 10.96 -3.56
N GLU A 264 6.98 11.26 -2.46
CA GLU A 264 7.49 11.10 -1.10
C GLU A 264 7.50 9.64 -0.62
N ILE A 265 6.50 8.85 -0.97
CA ILE A 265 6.44 7.41 -0.65
C ILE A 265 7.62 6.67 -1.30
N LEU A 266 7.91 6.98 -2.56
CA LEU A 266 8.94 6.31 -3.34
C LEU A 266 10.34 6.91 -3.10
N ARG A 267 10.44 8.04 -2.37
CA ARG A 267 11.73 8.62 -1.99
C ARG A 267 12.47 7.67 -1.04
N PRO A 268 13.74 7.34 -1.32
CA PRO A 268 14.50 6.43 -0.47
C PRO A 268 14.58 6.97 0.95
N ALA A 269 14.06 6.22 1.93
CA ALA A 269 14.31 6.53 3.32
C ALA A 269 15.82 6.43 3.61
N HIS A 270 16.38 7.43 4.30
CA HIS A 270 17.76 7.40 4.81
C HIS A 270 17.90 6.43 6.01
N LYS A 271 16.79 6.07 6.66
CA LYS A 271 16.72 5.09 7.77
C LYS A 271 16.01 3.81 7.31
N PRO A 272 16.37 2.62 7.85
CA PRO A 272 15.65 1.38 7.59
C PRO A 272 14.19 1.49 8.02
N ILE A 273 13.28 0.89 7.24
CA ILE A 273 11.84 0.96 7.48
C ILE A 273 11.52 0.17 8.75
N SER A 274 10.63 0.69 9.60
CA SER A 274 10.13 -0.06 10.76
C SER A 274 9.46 -1.38 10.30
N VAL A 275 9.48 -2.41 11.15
CA VAL A 275 8.90 -3.73 10.82
C VAL A 275 7.44 -3.62 10.35
N GLY A 276 6.65 -2.75 11.00
CA GLY A 276 5.25 -2.47 10.61
C GLY A 276 5.14 -1.73 9.27
N GLY A 277 6.05 -0.81 8.97
CA GLY A 277 6.11 -0.14 7.67
C GLY A 277 6.49 -1.10 6.53
N ASN A 278 7.42 -2.03 6.78
CA ASN A 278 7.82 -3.03 5.77
C ASN A 278 6.65 -3.96 5.42
N ALA A 279 5.87 -4.39 6.42
CA ALA A 279 4.66 -5.19 6.21
C ALA A 279 3.59 -4.45 5.40
N ALA A 280 3.37 -3.15 5.67
CA ALA A 280 2.43 -2.32 4.91
C ALA A 280 2.86 -2.16 3.45
N TRP A 281 4.16 -1.94 3.19
CA TRP A 281 4.69 -1.88 1.82
C TRP A 281 4.57 -3.20 1.08
N LEU A 282 4.79 -4.32 1.74
CA LEU A 282 4.56 -5.64 1.16
C LEU A 282 3.08 -5.84 0.80
N ALA A 283 2.16 -5.47 1.70
CA ALA A 283 0.73 -5.54 1.41
C ALA A 283 0.37 -4.67 0.20
N ALA A 284 0.83 -3.41 0.16
CA ALA A 284 0.60 -2.52 -0.98
C ALA A 284 1.19 -3.07 -2.28
N ALA A 285 2.42 -3.61 -2.23
CA ALA A 285 3.09 -4.21 -3.40
C ALA A 285 2.37 -5.46 -3.92
N ARG A 286 1.56 -6.12 -3.09
CA ARG A 286 0.71 -7.24 -3.52
C ARG A 286 -0.63 -6.77 -4.05
N ILE A 287 -1.28 -5.81 -3.38
CA ILE A 287 -2.63 -5.31 -3.75
C ILE A 287 -2.59 -4.54 -5.07
N ALA A 288 -1.60 -3.66 -5.27
CA ALA A 288 -1.58 -2.78 -6.42
C ALA A 288 -1.57 -3.54 -7.77
N PRO A 289 -0.73 -4.57 -7.98
CA PRO A 289 -0.80 -5.43 -9.17
C PRO A 289 -2.14 -6.13 -9.40
N MET A 290 -2.93 -6.36 -8.35
CA MET A 290 -4.23 -7.03 -8.49
C MET A 290 -5.25 -6.09 -9.09
N VAL A 291 -5.31 -4.86 -8.57
CA VAL A 291 -6.21 -3.82 -9.07
C VAL A 291 -5.85 -3.49 -10.52
N THR A 292 -4.57 -3.27 -10.80
CA THR A 292 -4.12 -2.96 -12.16
C THR A 292 -4.24 -4.16 -13.10
N GLY A 293 -4.01 -5.38 -12.61
CA GLY A 293 -4.24 -6.62 -13.35
C GLY A 293 -5.70 -6.79 -13.74
N PHE A 294 -6.63 -6.50 -12.81
CA PHE A 294 -8.06 -6.48 -13.11
C PHE A 294 -8.38 -5.45 -14.19
N LEU A 295 -7.86 -4.22 -14.07
CA LEU A 295 -8.05 -3.17 -15.09
C LEU A 295 -7.48 -3.58 -16.46
N PHE A 296 -6.33 -4.26 -16.47
CA PHE A 296 -5.71 -4.77 -17.70
C PHE A 296 -6.61 -5.79 -18.39
N TRP A 297 -7.09 -6.79 -17.65
CA TRP A 297 -7.97 -7.81 -18.22
C TRP A 297 -9.36 -7.29 -18.54
N ALA A 298 -9.88 -6.32 -17.78
CA ALA A 298 -11.12 -5.62 -18.08
C ALA A 298 -11.00 -4.84 -19.40
N LEU A 299 -9.94 -4.06 -19.58
CA LEU A 299 -9.67 -3.34 -20.83
C LEU A 299 -9.53 -4.31 -22.01
N ALA A 300 -8.82 -5.42 -21.83
CA ALA A 300 -8.70 -6.45 -22.85
C ALA A 300 -10.08 -7.04 -23.21
N ALA A 301 -10.88 -7.42 -22.21
CA ALA A 301 -12.18 -8.05 -22.41
C ALA A 301 -13.22 -7.13 -23.07
N LEU A 302 -13.08 -5.81 -22.93
CA LEU A 302 -13.92 -4.82 -23.61
C LEU A 302 -13.62 -4.69 -25.11
N VAL A 303 -12.43 -5.10 -25.57
CA VAL A 303 -11.95 -4.87 -26.94
C VAL A 303 -11.77 -6.17 -27.73
N LEU A 304 -11.32 -7.24 -27.07
CA LEU A 304 -11.00 -8.51 -27.70
C LEU A 304 -12.14 -9.52 -27.58
N PRO A 305 -12.28 -10.46 -28.54
CA PRO A 305 -13.24 -11.53 -28.45
C PRO A 305 -12.90 -12.51 -27.31
N PRO A 306 -13.89 -13.20 -26.72
CA PRO A 306 -13.68 -14.10 -25.58
C PRO A 306 -12.67 -15.21 -25.84
N GLU A 307 -12.57 -15.69 -27.07
CA GLU A 307 -11.63 -16.74 -27.46
C GLU A 307 -10.18 -16.29 -27.27
N GLN A 308 -9.87 -15.05 -27.67
CA GLN A 308 -8.53 -14.49 -27.51
C GLN A 308 -8.21 -14.17 -26.04
N ILE A 309 -9.20 -13.69 -25.28
CA ILE A 309 -9.05 -13.51 -23.83
C ILE A 309 -8.78 -14.85 -23.14
N GLY A 310 -9.49 -15.89 -23.55
CA GLY A 310 -9.32 -17.25 -23.09
C GLY A 310 -7.91 -17.76 -23.31
N LEU A 311 -7.46 -17.75 -24.56
CA LEU A 311 -6.10 -18.15 -24.93
C LEU A 311 -5.04 -17.30 -24.22
N GLY A 312 -5.22 -15.97 -24.18
CA GLY A 312 -4.31 -15.04 -23.51
C GLY A 312 -4.16 -15.33 -22.01
N SER A 313 -5.28 -15.51 -21.33
CA SER A 313 -5.29 -15.80 -19.90
C SER A 313 -4.67 -17.17 -19.58
N ALA A 314 -4.84 -18.14 -20.47
CA ALA A 314 -4.23 -19.45 -20.35
C ALA A 314 -2.71 -19.40 -20.60
N VAL A 315 -2.23 -18.65 -21.60
CA VAL A 315 -0.79 -18.40 -21.83
C VAL A 315 -0.15 -17.68 -20.64
N VAL A 316 -0.84 -16.68 -20.06
CA VAL A 316 -0.37 -16.00 -18.85
C VAL A 316 -0.35 -16.94 -17.64
N SER A 317 -1.36 -17.80 -17.49
CA SER A 317 -1.39 -18.83 -16.44
C SER A 317 -0.26 -19.83 -16.59
N ALA A 318 0.05 -20.26 -17.82
CA ALA A 318 1.22 -21.08 -18.13
C ALA A 318 2.52 -20.35 -17.75
N ALA A 319 2.64 -19.06 -18.05
CA ALA A 319 3.84 -18.29 -17.70
C ALA A 319 4.00 -18.22 -16.17
N LEU A 320 2.93 -17.93 -15.44
CA LEU A 320 2.97 -17.89 -13.97
C LEU A 320 3.26 -19.27 -13.35
N LEU A 321 2.76 -20.36 -13.94
CA LEU A 321 3.11 -21.72 -13.54
C LEU A 321 4.61 -21.99 -13.74
N THR A 322 5.19 -21.57 -14.87
CA THR A 322 6.64 -21.74 -15.12
C THR A 322 7.49 -20.95 -14.14
N VAL A 323 7.04 -19.76 -13.74
CA VAL A 323 7.68 -19.00 -12.66
C VAL A 323 7.64 -19.79 -11.35
N GLN A 324 6.48 -20.35 -10.98
CA GLN A 324 6.39 -21.16 -9.76
C GLN A 324 7.28 -22.39 -9.82
N LEU A 325 7.39 -23.08 -10.96
CA LEU A 325 8.27 -24.25 -11.12
C LEU A 325 9.75 -23.87 -11.12
N GLY A 326 10.12 -22.78 -11.79
CA GLY A 326 11.50 -22.31 -11.91
C GLY A 326 12.04 -21.61 -10.66
N MET A 327 11.22 -21.32 -9.66
CA MET A 327 11.73 -20.73 -8.41
C MET A 327 12.64 -21.68 -7.62
N LEU A 328 12.41 -23.00 -7.66
CA LEU A 328 13.19 -24.03 -6.96
C LEU A 328 13.54 -23.74 -5.48
N GLY A 329 12.75 -22.89 -4.81
CA GLY A 329 13.02 -22.43 -3.45
C GLY A 329 14.12 -21.38 -3.29
N VAL A 330 14.67 -20.86 -4.40
CA VAL A 330 15.75 -19.86 -4.41
C VAL A 330 15.35 -18.56 -3.70
N GLY A 331 14.11 -18.09 -3.88
CA GLY A 331 13.61 -16.87 -3.22
C GLY A 331 13.69 -16.94 -1.68
N PRO A 332 13.04 -17.94 -1.03
CA PRO A 332 13.18 -18.16 0.41
C PRO A 332 14.63 -18.33 0.89
N ALA A 333 15.47 -19.06 0.14
CA ALA A 333 16.88 -19.19 0.49
C ALA A 333 17.63 -17.85 0.43
N THR A 334 17.26 -16.99 -0.52
CA THR A 334 17.82 -15.63 -0.64
C THR A 334 17.46 -14.78 0.58
N LEU A 335 16.25 -14.90 1.12
CA LEU A 335 15.82 -14.18 2.33
C LEU A 335 16.70 -14.54 3.54
N THR A 336 17.14 -15.78 3.65
CA THR A 336 17.93 -16.26 4.79
C THR A 336 19.44 -16.08 4.62
N LEU A 337 19.95 -16.25 3.40
CA LEU A 337 21.39 -16.26 3.13
C LEU A 337 21.93 -14.86 2.82
N LEU A 338 21.18 -14.02 2.12
CA LEU A 338 21.67 -12.70 1.69
C LEU A 338 22.17 -11.81 2.85
N PRO A 339 21.50 -11.75 4.02
CA PRO A 339 21.97 -10.94 5.14
C PRO A 339 23.30 -11.42 5.75
N THR A 340 23.73 -12.66 5.46
CA THR A 340 24.94 -13.27 6.03
C THR A 340 26.17 -13.14 5.13
N GLU A 341 26.00 -12.63 3.90
CA GLU A 341 27.08 -12.52 2.92
C GLU A 341 27.99 -11.30 3.18
N THR A 342 29.30 -11.52 3.08
CA THR A 342 30.32 -10.50 3.38
C THR A 342 30.60 -9.55 2.21
N ASP A 343 30.23 -9.91 0.98
CA ASP A 343 30.43 -9.11 -0.25
C ASP A 343 29.26 -8.16 -0.56
N GLY A 344 28.40 -7.92 0.44
CA GLY A 344 27.12 -7.24 0.25
C GLY A 344 26.08 -8.08 -0.50
N GLY A 345 26.34 -9.37 -0.71
CA GLY A 345 25.44 -10.32 -1.36
C GLY A 345 25.52 -10.32 -2.89
N ARG A 346 26.49 -9.65 -3.50
CA ARG A 346 26.55 -9.44 -4.97
C ARG A 346 26.66 -10.75 -5.75
N ARG A 347 27.47 -11.69 -5.27
CA ARG A 347 27.61 -13.03 -5.89
C ARG A 347 26.38 -13.90 -5.68
N LEU A 348 25.78 -13.83 -4.49
CA LEU A 348 24.56 -14.58 -4.17
C LEU A 348 23.39 -14.10 -5.04
N VAL A 349 23.22 -12.78 -5.19
CA VAL A 349 22.18 -12.18 -6.05
C VAL A 349 22.36 -12.65 -7.49
N ALA A 350 23.58 -12.57 -8.05
CA ALA A 350 23.86 -13.04 -9.41
C ALA A 350 23.52 -14.53 -9.59
N THR A 351 23.99 -15.38 -8.67
CA THR A 351 23.73 -16.82 -8.70
C THR A 351 22.23 -17.12 -8.60
N SER A 352 21.51 -16.40 -7.74
CA SER A 352 20.08 -16.58 -7.54
C SER A 352 19.27 -16.22 -8.79
N LEU A 353 19.60 -15.10 -9.45
CA LEU A 353 18.95 -14.65 -10.68
C LEU A 353 19.24 -15.62 -11.84
N LEU A 354 20.48 -16.07 -12.00
CA LEU A 354 20.84 -17.04 -13.03
C LEU A 354 20.16 -18.39 -12.81
N THR A 355 20.13 -18.89 -11.57
CA THR A 355 19.49 -20.17 -11.24
C THR A 355 18.00 -20.14 -11.59
N VAL A 356 17.32 -19.07 -11.18
CA VAL A 356 15.90 -18.84 -11.47
C VAL A 356 15.66 -18.69 -12.98
N ALA A 357 16.46 -17.88 -13.67
CA ALA A 357 16.32 -17.64 -15.10
C ALA A 357 16.45 -18.93 -15.91
N THR A 358 17.50 -19.71 -15.65
CA THR A 358 17.77 -20.96 -16.36
C THR A 358 16.69 -22.01 -16.11
N SER A 359 16.30 -22.21 -14.85
CA SER A 359 15.27 -23.21 -14.50
C SER A 359 13.87 -22.81 -14.98
N SER A 360 13.53 -21.52 -14.96
CA SER A 360 12.24 -21.03 -15.50
C SER A 360 12.17 -21.16 -17.02
N LEU A 361 13.26 -20.86 -17.75
CA LEU A 361 13.33 -21.08 -19.19
C LEU A 361 13.22 -22.55 -19.56
N PHE A 362 13.91 -23.43 -18.83
CA PHE A 362 13.80 -24.88 -19.01
C PHE A 362 12.36 -25.36 -18.78
N GLY A 363 11.74 -24.94 -17.66
CA GLY A 363 10.35 -25.26 -17.35
C GLY A 363 9.37 -24.73 -18.40
N ALA A 364 9.59 -23.53 -18.93
CA ALA A 364 8.79 -22.94 -19.99
C ALA A 364 8.91 -23.73 -21.31
N GLY A 365 10.12 -24.11 -21.71
CA GLY A 365 10.34 -24.96 -22.88
C GLY A 365 9.65 -26.32 -22.75
N LEU A 366 9.79 -26.97 -21.59
CA LEU A 366 9.12 -28.24 -21.31
C LEU A 366 7.60 -28.10 -21.37
N LEU A 367 7.04 -27.04 -20.79
CA LEU A 367 5.60 -26.79 -20.81
C LEU A 367 5.09 -26.60 -22.25
N VAL A 368 5.80 -25.84 -23.08
CA VAL A 368 5.47 -25.68 -24.51
C VAL A 368 5.45 -27.03 -25.21
N VAL A 369 6.47 -27.87 -25.02
CA VAL A 369 6.52 -29.21 -25.63
C VAL A 369 5.34 -30.07 -25.19
N VAL A 370 5.07 -30.16 -23.88
CA VAL A 370 3.99 -30.99 -23.32
C VAL A 370 2.62 -30.50 -23.80
N THR A 371 2.36 -29.21 -23.72
CA THR A 371 1.04 -28.65 -24.09
C THR A 371 0.83 -28.64 -25.60
N ARG A 372 1.88 -28.47 -26.40
CA ARG A 372 1.83 -28.64 -27.86
C ARG A 372 1.50 -30.09 -28.23
N TRP A 373 2.06 -31.07 -27.51
CA TRP A 373 1.76 -32.48 -27.71
C TRP A 373 0.29 -32.83 -27.39
N LEU A 374 -0.30 -32.19 -26.38
CA LEU A 374 -1.74 -32.33 -26.06
C LEU A 374 -2.66 -31.73 -27.14
N GLY A 375 -2.17 -30.81 -27.97
CA GLY A 375 -2.83 -30.32 -29.19
C GLY A 375 -4.07 -29.44 -29.01
N THR A 376 -4.47 -29.13 -27.77
CA THR A 376 -5.70 -28.38 -27.46
C THR A 376 -5.46 -27.23 -26.49
N GLY A 377 -6.32 -26.21 -26.52
CA GLY A 377 -6.27 -25.08 -25.59
C GLY A 377 -4.99 -24.26 -25.74
N VAL A 378 -4.14 -24.22 -24.71
CA VAL A 378 -2.84 -23.53 -24.77
C VAL A 378 -1.89 -24.11 -25.82
N GLY A 379 -2.03 -25.40 -26.15
CA GLY A 379 -1.20 -26.02 -27.20
C GLY A 379 -1.31 -25.33 -28.56
N GLU A 380 -2.49 -24.77 -28.87
CA GLU A 380 -2.76 -24.07 -30.13
C GLU A 380 -2.04 -22.72 -30.22
N ALA A 381 -1.83 -22.06 -29.08
CA ALA A 381 -1.14 -20.77 -29.02
C ALA A 381 0.32 -20.86 -29.49
N TRP A 382 0.93 -22.05 -29.41
CA TRP A 382 2.32 -22.28 -29.80
C TRP A 382 2.54 -22.46 -31.30
N ASN A 383 1.46 -22.51 -32.08
CA ASN A 383 1.54 -22.49 -33.54
C ASN A 383 1.98 -21.11 -34.06
N ASP A 384 1.75 -20.06 -33.27
CA ASP A 384 2.28 -18.74 -33.54
C ASP A 384 3.70 -18.59 -32.92
N PRO A 385 4.75 -18.43 -33.75
CA PRO A 385 6.11 -18.26 -33.25
C PRO A 385 6.29 -16.97 -32.44
N VAL A 386 5.54 -15.90 -32.75
CA VAL A 386 5.61 -14.63 -32.02
C VAL A 386 5.11 -14.83 -30.60
N VAL A 387 3.94 -15.48 -30.45
CA VAL A 387 3.37 -15.79 -29.13
C VAL A 387 4.30 -16.70 -28.32
N THR A 388 4.92 -17.69 -28.96
CA THR A 388 5.88 -18.59 -28.31
C THR A 388 7.10 -17.83 -27.78
N VAL A 389 7.69 -16.93 -28.58
CA VAL A 389 8.83 -16.10 -28.15
C VAL A 389 8.43 -15.16 -27.02
N LEU A 390 7.27 -14.49 -27.14
CA LEU A 390 6.76 -13.59 -26.11
C LEU A 390 6.46 -14.33 -24.80
N PHE A 391 5.97 -15.57 -24.86
CA PHE A 391 5.77 -16.43 -23.70
C PHE A 391 7.09 -16.77 -23.01
N LEU A 392 8.11 -17.22 -23.75
CA LEU A 392 9.43 -17.54 -23.19
C LEU A 392 10.09 -16.30 -22.56
N ALA A 393 9.99 -15.16 -23.22
CA ALA A 393 10.45 -13.88 -22.69
C ALA A 393 9.69 -13.51 -21.40
N THR A 394 8.36 -13.68 -21.39
CA THR A 394 7.53 -13.41 -20.21
C THR A 394 7.93 -14.32 -19.04
N ALA A 395 8.09 -15.62 -19.27
CA ALA A 395 8.50 -16.57 -18.24
C ALA A 395 9.85 -16.18 -17.60
N LEU A 396 10.85 -15.84 -18.42
CA LEU A 396 12.16 -15.38 -17.96
C LEU A 396 12.08 -14.08 -17.16
N LEU A 397 11.41 -13.06 -17.72
CA LEU A 397 11.34 -11.72 -17.13
C LEU A 397 10.50 -11.70 -15.86
N ALA A 398 9.36 -12.40 -15.85
CA ALA A 398 8.51 -12.52 -14.66
C ALA A 398 9.22 -13.27 -13.54
N ALA A 399 9.94 -14.36 -13.85
CA ALA A 399 10.73 -15.08 -12.85
C ALA A 399 11.86 -14.21 -12.27
N SER A 400 12.54 -13.45 -13.12
CA SER A 400 13.59 -12.51 -12.71
C SER A 400 13.02 -11.37 -11.85
N ALA A 401 11.88 -10.79 -12.24
CA ALA A 401 11.18 -9.77 -11.46
C ALA A 401 10.76 -10.31 -10.08
N TYR A 402 10.20 -11.52 -10.02
CA TYR A 402 9.80 -12.17 -8.78
C TYR A 402 11.00 -12.45 -7.86
N GLN A 403 12.14 -12.86 -8.42
CA GLN A 403 13.36 -13.05 -7.64
C GLN A 403 13.95 -11.71 -7.13
N LEU A 404 13.86 -10.64 -7.92
CA LEU A 404 14.23 -9.29 -7.47
C LEU A 404 13.35 -8.81 -6.30
N ASP A 405 12.09 -9.24 -6.21
CA ASP A 405 11.25 -8.99 -5.04
C ASP A 405 11.86 -9.63 -3.80
N HIS A 406 12.24 -10.91 -3.87
CA HIS A 406 12.89 -11.61 -2.77
C HIS A 406 14.20 -10.95 -2.34
N VAL A 407 15.00 -10.45 -3.28
CA VAL A 407 16.21 -9.67 -2.99
C VAL A 407 15.87 -8.36 -2.28
N GLY A 408 14.86 -7.62 -2.75
CA GLY A 408 14.42 -6.38 -2.11
C GLY A 408 13.89 -6.58 -0.70
N VAL A 409 13.15 -7.67 -0.45
CA VAL A 409 12.68 -8.04 0.89
C VAL A 409 13.82 -8.44 1.80
N ALA A 410 14.79 -9.22 1.31
CA ALA A 410 15.98 -9.59 2.07
C ALA A 410 16.81 -8.37 2.52
N GLN A 411 16.78 -7.30 1.72
CA GLN A 411 17.43 -6.01 2.03
C GLN A 411 16.59 -5.10 2.94
N GLN A 412 15.42 -5.52 3.43
CA GLN A 412 14.46 -4.69 4.19
C GLN A 412 13.99 -3.45 3.40
N ARG A 413 13.84 -3.58 2.08
CA ARG A 413 13.44 -2.51 1.16
C ARG A 413 12.22 -2.90 0.33
N ALA A 414 11.13 -3.31 0.98
CA ALA A 414 9.89 -3.66 0.28
C ALA A 414 9.25 -2.47 -0.48
N ASP A 415 9.60 -1.23 -0.12
CA ASP A 415 9.27 -0.02 -0.89
C ASP A 415 9.68 -0.15 -2.37
N ARG A 416 10.85 -0.74 -2.63
CA ARG A 416 11.37 -0.97 -3.98
C ARG A 416 10.53 -1.95 -4.79
N THR A 417 9.94 -2.94 -4.12
CA THR A 417 9.07 -3.94 -4.74
C THR A 417 7.75 -3.30 -5.20
N LEU A 418 7.18 -2.41 -4.38
CA LEU A 418 5.99 -1.64 -4.79
C LEU A 418 6.27 -0.79 -6.03
N VAL A 419 7.39 -0.06 -6.05
CA VAL A 419 7.78 0.78 -7.20
C VAL A 419 7.79 -0.06 -8.49
N ARG A 420 8.47 -1.21 -8.47
CA ARG A 420 8.58 -2.09 -9.64
C ARG A 420 7.23 -2.65 -10.08
N SER A 421 6.43 -3.06 -9.13
CA SER A 421 5.08 -3.58 -9.34
C SER A 421 4.15 -2.56 -10.00
N LEU A 422 4.23 -1.30 -9.57
CA LEU A 422 3.48 -0.19 -10.18
C LEU A 422 3.97 0.13 -11.59
N VAL A 423 5.29 0.22 -11.79
CA VAL A 423 5.87 0.47 -13.13
C VAL A 423 5.48 -0.65 -14.10
N GLN A 424 5.59 -1.91 -13.68
CA GLN A 424 5.17 -3.07 -14.47
C GLN A 424 3.71 -2.94 -14.91
N SER A 425 2.83 -2.60 -13.97
CA SER A 425 1.40 -2.47 -14.21
C SER A 425 1.05 -1.31 -15.16
N LEU A 426 1.68 -0.16 -14.97
CA LEU A 426 1.46 1.01 -15.83
C LEU A 426 1.95 0.76 -17.26
N VAL A 427 3.10 0.12 -17.41
CA VAL A 427 3.64 -0.25 -18.73
C VAL A 427 2.75 -1.29 -19.41
N GLN A 428 2.25 -2.30 -18.68
CA GLN A 428 1.27 -3.27 -19.20
C GLN A 428 0.03 -2.59 -19.77
N LEU A 429 -0.59 -1.70 -18.99
CA LEU A 429 -1.79 -0.97 -19.41
C LEU A 429 -1.52 -0.05 -20.60
N ALA A 430 -0.42 0.72 -20.55
CA ALA A 430 -0.05 1.63 -21.62
C ALA A 430 0.27 0.89 -22.92
N PHE A 431 1.00 -0.23 -22.85
CA PHE A 431 1.32 -1.06 -24.00
C PHE A 431 0.06 -1.66 -24.63
N LEU A 432 -0.84 -2.20 -23.80
CA LEU A 432 -2.12 -2.76 -24.27
C LEU A 432 -2.98 -1.69 -24.96
N ALA A 433 -3.15 -0.54 -24.32
CA ALA A 433 -3.91 0.59 -24.88
C ALA A 433 -3.29 1.12 -26.18
N ALA A 434 -1.96 1.24 -26.25
CA ALA A 434 -1.27 1.65 -27.46
C ALA A 434 -1.45 0.64 -28.59
N GLY A 435 -1.35 -0.67 -28.31
CA GLY A 435 -1.59 -1.72 -29.28
C GLY A 435 -3.01 -1.67 -29.86
N PHE A 436 -4.01 -1.45 -29.01
CA PHE A 436 -5.40 -1.26 -29.46
C PHE A 436 -5.58 0.02 -30.29
N ALA A 437 -4.91 1.11 -29.92
CA ALA A 437 -4.97 2.37 -30.66
C ALA A 437 -4.41 2.25 -32.09
N VAL A 438 -3.41 1.39 -32.30
CA VAL A 438 -2.85 1.10 -33.64
C VAL A 438 -3.53 -0.07 -34.35
N GLY A 439 -4.61 -0.63 -33.78
CA GLY A 439 -5.46 -1.63 -34.42
C GLY A 439 -5.07 -3.10 -34.20
N ILE A 440 -4.07 -3.40 -33.35
CA ILE A 440 -3.67 -4.78 -33.05
C ILE A 440 -4.69 -5.40 -32.10
N ARG A 441 -5.40 -6.45 -32.53
CA ARG A 441 -6.49 -7.11 -31.77
C ARG A 441 -6.36 -8.63 -31.79
N ASP A 442 -5.16 -9.11 -31.49
CA ASP A 442 -4.82 -10.53 -31.43
C ASP A 442 -4.15 -10.90 -30.10
N LEU A 443 -3.85 -12.18 -29.91
CA LEU A 443 -3.20 -12.70 -28.70
C LEU A 443 -1.84 -12.04 -28.40
N SER A 444 -1.11 -11.60 -29.43
CA SER A 444 0.25 -11.07 -29.28
C SER A 444 0.29 -9.76 -28.47
N VAL A 445 -0.75 -8.92 -28.57
CA VAL A 445 -0.80 -7.65 -27.80
C VAL A 445 -0.96 -7.89 -26.30
N VAL A 446 -1.72 -8.92 -25.92
CA VAL A 446 -1.94 -9.29 -24.52
C VAL A 446 -0.66 -9.85 -23.92
N VAL A 447 -0.05 -10.84 -24.56
CA VAL A 447 1.19 -11.47 -24.08
C VAL A 447 2.35 -10.47 -24.15
N GLY A 448 2.42 -9.66 -25.20
CA GLY A 448 3.42 -8.62 -25.40
C GLY A 448 3.35 -7.53 -24.33
N ALA A 449 2.16 -7.08 -23.95
CA ALA A 449 1.99 -6.14 -22.85
C ALA A 449 2.50 -6.70 -21.52
N VAL A 450 2.19 -7.98 -21.23
CA VAL A 450 2.68 -8.66 -20.02
C VAL A 450 4.21 -8.75 -20.02
N ALA A 451 4.82 -9.12 -21.14
CA ALA A 451 6.26 -9.17 -21.32
C ALA A 451 6.91 -7.78 -21.13
N ALA A 452 6.33 -6.73 -21.73
CA ALA A 452 6.82 -5.35 -21.64
C ALA A 452 6.82 -4.83 -20.20
N GLY A 453 5.75 -5.10 -19.43
CA GLY A 453 5.72 -4.75 -18.02
C GLY A 453 6.75 -5.50 -17.20
N ALA A 454 6.91 -6.81 -17.43
CA ALA A 454 7.92 -7.61 -16.74
C ALA A 454 9.35 -7.10 -17.05
N LEU A 455 9.62 -6.73 -18.29
CA LEU A 455 10.88 -6.09 -18.70
C LEU A 455 11.11 -4.78 -17.94
N ALA A 456 10.11 -3.89 -17.90
CA ALA A 456 10.21 -2.63 -17.18
C ALA A 456 10.50 -2.85 -15.68
N SER A 457 9.84 -3.84 -15.06
CA SER A 457 10.10 -4.27 -13.68
C SER A 457 11.57 -4.65 -13.46
N VAL A 458 12.11 -5.50 -14.34
CA VAL A 458 13.50 -5.98 -14.28
C VAL A 458 14.50 -4.83 -14.48
N LEU A 459 14.27 -3.95 -15.46
CA LEU A 459 15.13 -2.78 -15.72
C LEU A 459 15.18 -1.82 -14.52
N VAL A 460 14.02 -1.54 -13.92
CA VAL A 460 13.95 -0.74 -12.68
C VAL A 460 14.67 -1.44 -11.54
N GLY A 461 14.53 -2.77 -11.42
CA GLY A 461 15.24 -3.56 -10.39
C GLY A 461 16.75 -3.51 -10.50
N PHE A 462 17.31 -3.66 -11.70
CA PHE A 462 18.74 -3.50 -11.90
C PHE A 462 19.22 -2.07 -11.60
N ARG A 463 18.42 -1.05 -11.96
CA ARG A 463 18.72 0.35 -11.60
C ARG A 463 18.68 0.57 -10.07
N GLN A 464 17.73 -0.05 -9.37
CA GLN A 464 17.64 -0.02 -7.91
C GLN A 464 18.86 -0.67 -7.26
N LEU A 465 19.30 -1.84 -7.75
CA LEU A 465 20.51 -2.52 -7.27
C LEU A 465 21.77 -1.71 -7.52
N ALA A 466 21.90 -1.09 -8.69
CA ALA A 466 23.05 -0.25 -9.03
C ALA A 466 23.16 0.97 -8.10
N ARG A 467 22.04 1.66 -7.84
CA ARG A 467 21.99 2.78 -6.89
C ARG A 467 22.32 2.36 -5.46
N ALA A 468 22.00 1.12 -5.09
CA ALA A 468 22.34 0.56 -3.79
C ALA A 468 23.78 0.05 -3.69
N LYS A 469 24.59 0.14 -4.77
CA LYS A 469 25.94 -0.44 -4.88
C LYS A 469 25.99 -1.97 -4.66
N VAL A 470 24.87 -2.65 -4.91
CA VAL A 470 24.75 -4.13 -4.84
C VAL A 470 24.54 -4.73 -6.23
N SER A 471 25.22 -4.19 -7.25
CA SER A 471 25.13 -4.71 -8.61
C SER A 471 25.60 -6.17 -8.65
N PRO A 472 24.82 -7.09 -9.26
CA PRO A 472 25.17 -8.51 -9.30
C PRO A 472 26.55 -8.73 -9.95
N ASP A 473 27.36 -9.61 -9.38
CA ASP A 473 28.66 -9.97 -9.94
C ASP A 473 28.52 -11.15 -10.93
N TRP A 474 28.43 -10.83 -12.21
CA TRP A 474 28.24 -11.80 -13.29
C TRP A 474 29.49 -12.59 -13.67
N ARG A 475 30.69 -12.18 -13.20
CA ARG A 475 31.98 -12.72 -13.68
C ARG A 475 32.12 -14.23 -13.51
N HIS A 476 31.45 -14.79 -12.50
CA HIS A 476 31.57 -16.19 -12.13
C HIS A 476 30.55 -17.10 -12.83
N GLY A 477 29.54 -16.53 -13.51
CA GLY A 477 28.46 -17.26 -14.15
C GLY A 477 27.63 -18.12 -13.19
N LEU A 478 26.86 -19.06 -13.74
CA LEU A 478 26.13 -20.06 -12.96
C LEU A 478 27.06 -21.21 -12.60
N ARG A 479 27.29 -21.45 -11.31
CA ARG A 479 28.14 -22.55 -10.81
C ARG A 479 27.33 -23.53 -9.95
N PRO A 480 27.55 -24.86 -10.06
CA PRO A 480 26.80 -25.86 -9.31
C PRO A 480 26.90 -25.69 -7.79
N GLY A 481 28.09 -25.43 -7.25
CA GLY A 481 28.30 -25.29 -5.80
C GLY A 481 27.45 -24.17 -5.16
N PRO A 482 27.59 -22.91 -5.61
CA PRO A 482 26.74 -21.79 -5.16
C PRO A 482 25.24 -22.02 -5.40
N ALA A 483 24.84 -22.60 -6.53
CA ALA A 483 23.43 -22.93 -6.79
C ALA A 483 22.90 -23.97 -5.78
N LEU A 484 23.69 -25.00 -5.46
CA LEU A 484 23.31 -26.03 -4.48
C LEU A 484 23.14 -25.46 -3.06
N LYS A 485 23.92 -24.42 -2.70
CA LYS A 485 23.75 -23.69 -1.44
C LYS A 485 22.41 -22.97 -1.34
N LEU A 486 21.84 -22.51 -2.47
CA LEU A 486 20.50 -21.93 -2.52
C LEU A 486 19.41 -23.02 -2.50
N LEU A 487 19.61 -24.10 -3.25
CA LEU A 487 18.59 -25.15 -3.43
C LEU A 487 18.35 -25.97 -2.16
N LYS A 488 19.41 -26.36 -1.43
CA LYS A 488 19.30 -27.21 -0.22
C LYS A 488 18.32 -26.67 0.84
N PRO A 489 18.44 -25.41 1.30
CA PRO A 489 17.48 -24.85 2.26
C PRO A 489 16.14 -24.45 1.59
N GLY A 490 16.13 -24.20 0.29
CA GLY A 490 14.95 -23.72 -0.44
C GLY A 490 13.91 -24.80 -0.76
N LEU A 491 14.36 -26.01 -1.13
CA LEU A 491 13.51 -27.07 -1.67
C LEU A 491 12.35 -27.51 -0.76
N PRO A 492 12.53 -27.69 0.57
CA PRO A 492 11.41 -28.06 1.45
C PRO A 492 10.30 -27.01 1.47
N ASN A 493 10.66 -25.71 1.49
CA ASN A 493 9.68 -24.63 1.43
C ASN A 493 9.08 -24.49 0.02
N HIS A 494 9.84 -24.84 -1.00
CA HIS A 494 9.36 -24.85 -2.38
C HIS A 494 8.24 -25.85 -2.61
N ALA A 495 8.35 -27.06 -2.07
CA ALA A 495 7.33 -28.09 -2.20
C ALA A 495 5.97 -27.62 -1.65
N LEU A 496 5.97 -26.98 -0.46
CA LEU A 496 4.76 -26.38 0.11
C LEU A 496 4.19 -25.27 -0.80
N MET A 497 5.04 -24.37 -1.30
CA MET A 497 4.60 -23.28 -2.18
C MET A 497 4.00 -23.79 -3.49
N LEU A 498 4.62 -24.80 -4.10
CA LEU A 498 4.11 -25.43 -5.32
C LEU A 498 2.77 -26.11 -5.08
N ALA A 499 2.66 -26.91 -4.02
CA ALA A 499 1.41 -27.59 -3.68
C ALA A 499 0.26 -26.61 -3.41
N ASP A 500 0.54 -25.47 -2.76
CA ASP A 500 -0.47 -24.45 -2.46
C ASP A 500 -0.86 -23.63 -3.70
N ARG A 501 0.09 -23.28 -4.58
CA ARG A 501 -0.12 -22.28 -5.65
C ARG A 501 -0.33 -22.87 -7.04
N ALA A 502 0.37 -23.96 -7.38
CA ALA A 502 0.30 -24.54 -8.73
C ALA A 502 -1.14 -24.89 -9.17
N PRO A 503 -2.03 -25.42 -8.30
CA PRO A 503 -3.41 -25.71 -8.70
C PRO A 503 -4.16 -24.51 -9.30
N GLY A 504 -3.94 -23.31 -8.76
CA GLY A 504 -4.57 -22.09 -9.26
C GLY A 504 -4.11 -21.65 -10.65
N TYR A 505 -2.94 -22.11 -11.10
CA TYR A 505 -2.43 -21.86 -12.46
C TYR A 505 -2.68 -23.04 -13.41
N VAL A 506 -2.78 -24.26 -12.88
CA VAL A 506 -3.08 -25.46 -13.67
C VAL A 506 -4.56 -25.51 -14.07
N LEU A 507 -5.48 -25.09 -13.20
CA LEU A 507 -6.92 -25.11 -13.50
C LEU A 507 -7.28 -24.34 -14.78
N PRO A 508 -6.85 -23.08 -14.99
CA PRO A 508 -7.09 -22.38 -16.26
C PRO A 508 -6.58 -23.14 -17.49
N LEU A 509 -5.46 -23.86 -17.38
CA LEU A 509 -4.92 -24.67 -18.49
C LEU A 509 -5.80 -25.88 -18.79
N ILE A 510 -6.32 -26.54 -17.74
CA ILE A 510 -7.25 -27.66 -17.88
C ILE A 510 -8.59 -27.17 -18.45
N VAL A 511 -9.12 -26.04 -17.97
CA VAL A 511 -10.35 -25.45 -18.52
C VAL A 511 -10.15 -25.09 -19.99
N ALA A 512 -8.99 -24.53 -20.37
CA ALA A 512 -8.68 -24.20 -21.76
C ALA A 512 -8.62 -25.42 -22.67
N SER A 513 -8.05 -26.53 -22.21
CA SER A 513 -7.96 -27.75 -23.01
C SER A 513 -9.27 -28.55 -23.07
N THR A 514 -10.16 -28.41 -22.09
CA THR A 514 -11.39 -29.23 -21.99
C THR A 514 -12.67 -28.51 -22.40
N LEU A 515 -12.83 -27.25 -21.99
CA LEU A 515 -14.03 -26.43 -22.22
C LEU A 515 -13.82 -25.32 -23.26
N GLY A 516 -12.60 -25.22 -23.78
CA GLY A 516 -12.21 -24.28 -24.81
C GLY A 516 -11.93 -22.84 -24.31
N PRO A 517 -11.44 -21.98 -25.21
CA PRO A 517 -11.01 -20.62 -24.85
C PRO A 517 -12.11 -19.72 -24.32
N SER A 518 -13.31 -19.70 -24.90
CA SER A 518 -14.40 -18.80 -24.47
C SER A 518 -14.83 -19.06 -23.02
N SER A 519 -14.94 -20.34 -22.63
CA SER A 519 -15.21 -20.76 -21.24
C SER A 519 -14.06 -20.38 -20.30
N THR A 520 -12.82 -20.43 -20.80
CA THR A 520 -11.62 -20.06 -20.03
C THR A 520 -11.60 -18.56 -19.73
N ALA A 521 -12.05 -17.71 -20.65
CA ALA A 521 -12.16 -16.28 -20.40
C ALA A 521 -13.13 -15.97 -19.24
N ALA A 522 -14.30 -16.60 -19.26
CA ALA A 522 -15.29 -16.47 -18.19
C ALA A 522 -14.76 -16.98 -16.84
N TRP A 523 -14.13 -18.16 -16.83
CA TRP A 523 -13.46 -18.70 -15.65
C TRP A 523 -12.41 -17.73 -15.10
N TYR A 524 -11.52 -17.26 -15.97
CA TYR A 524 -10.35 -16.48 -15.58
C TYR A 524 -10.73 -15.12 -15.00
N ILE A 525 -11.72 -14.42 -15.57
CA ILE A 525 -12.19 -13.13 -15.03
C ILE A 525 -12.74 -13.32 -13.62
N VAL A 526 -13.60 -14.32 -13.41
CA VAL A 526 -14.14 -14.63 -12.08
C VAL A 526 -13.03 -15.07 -11.12
N TRP A 527 -12.13 -15.94 -11.59
CA TRP A 527 -10.99 -16.43 -10.83
C TRP A 527 -10.06 -15.30 -10.40
N MET A 528 -9.82 -14.30 -11.25
CA MET A 528 -9.00 -13.14 -10.92
C MET A 528 -9.67 -12.28 -9.85
N MET A 529 -10.99 -12.06 -9.94
CA MET A 529 -11.74 -11.33 -8.91
C MET A 529 -11.70 -12.07 -7.56
N ALA A 530 -11.87 -13.39 -7.55
CA ALA A 530 -11.74 -14.21 -6.34
C ALA A 530 -10.30 -14.25 -5.82
N SER A 531 -9.30 -14.34 -6.71
CA SER A 531 -7.88 -14.34 -6.38
C SER A 531 -7.46 -13.08 -5.64
N ALA A 532 -8.03 -11.92 -5.98
CA ALA A 532 -7.82 -10.67 -5.24
C ALA A 532 -8.12 -10.82 -3.73
N VAL A 533 -9.16 -11.59 -3.40
CA VAL A 533 -9.55 -11.85 -2.01
C VAL A 533 -8.69 -12.95 -1.36
N PHE A 534 -8.23 -13.95 -2.12
CA PHE A 534 -7.33 -15.02 -1.64
C PHE A 534 -6.00 -14.51 -1.06
N PHE A 535 -5.57 -13.29 -1.40
CA PHE A 535 -4.37 -12.69 -0.80
C PHE A 535 -4.54 -12.29 0.66
N VAL A 536 -5.77 -11.99 1.12
CA VAL A 536 -6.00 -11.62 2.52
C VAL A 536 -5.62 -12.76 3.47
N PRO A 537 -6.10 -14.01 3.27
CA PRO A 537 -5.63 -15.20 4.00
C PRO A 537 -4.12 -15.43 3.92
N GLN A 538 -3.54 -15.35 2.71
CA GLN A 538 -2.11 -15.59 2.51
C GLN A 538 -1.26 -14.57 3.29
N SER A 539 -1.64 -13.30 3.26
CA SER A 539 -0.98 -12.24 4.01
C SER A 539 -1.03 -12.51 5.51
N ALA A 540 -2.18 -12.93 6.05
CA ALA A 540 -2.31 -13.29 7.46
C ALA A 540 -1.37 -14.45 7.86
N GLY A 541 -1.23 -15.47 7.01
CA GLY A 541 -0.28 -16.57 7.22
C GLY A 541 1.19 -16.10 7.28
N PHE A 542 1.61 -15.24 6.35
CA PHE A 542 2.97 -14.68 6.35
C PHE A 542 3.22 -13.74 7.55
N THR A 543 2.27 -12.87 7.87
CA THR A 543 2.38 -11.98 9.03
C THR A 543 2.48 -12.79 10.31
N LEU A 544 1.68 -13.84 10.47
CA LEU A 544 1.74 -14.73 11.62
C LEU A 544 3.11 -15.41 11.74
N GLN A 545 3.65 -15.92 10.62
CA GLN A 545 4.99 -16.52 10.59
C GLN A 545 6.05 -15.53 11.12
N THR A 546 6.05 -14.30 10.62
CA THR A 546 7.01 -13.28 11.06
C THR A 546 6.83 -12.89 12.52
N ALA A 547 5.59 -12.79 13.01
CA ALA A 547 5.29 -12.46 14.40
C ALA A 547 5.73 -13.55 15.37
N LEU A 548 5.59 -14.83 14.98
CA LEU A 548 6.00 -15.97 15.79
C LEU A 548 7.52 -16.20 15.75
N ALA A 549 8.22 -15.76 14.70
CA ALA A 549 9.68 -15.80 14.62
C ALA A 549 10.36 -14.71 15.50
N GLY A 550 9.62 -13.72 15.99
CA GLY A 550 10.12 -12.67 16.88
C GLY A 550 10.25 -13.11 18.34
N THR A 551 11.11 -12.43 19.11
CA THR A 551 11.48 -12.77 20.50
C THR A 551 10.37 -12.58 21.56
N ARG A 552 9.17 -12.10 21.19
CA ARG A 552 8.03 -11.90 22.10
C ARG A 552 6.71 -12.30 21.43
N ALA A 553 6.48 -13.59 21.21
CA ALA A 553 5.16 -14.09 20.80
C ALA A 553 4.14 -13.89 21.94
N ARG A 554 3.09 -13.09 21.71
CA ARG A 554 1.99 -12.89 22.66
C ARG A 554 1.05 -14.09 22.66
N PRO A 555 0.46 -14.46 23.82
CA PRO A 555 -0.62 -15.46 23.87
C PRO A 555 -1.79 -15.05 22.98
N GLY A 556 -2.39 -16.01 22.27
CA GLY A 556 -3.57 -15.76 21.43
C GLY A 556 -3.30 -15.17 20.05
N LEU A 557 -2.03 -14.94 19.64
CA LEU A 557 -1.69 -14.42 18.31
C LEU A 557 -2.33 -15.19 17.14
N VAL A 558 -2.32 -16.53 17.21
CA VAL A 558 -2.92 -17.40 16.18
C VAL A 558 -4.43 -17.14 16.06
N ALA A 559 -5.13 -17.06 17.19
CA ALA A 559 -6.58 -16.81 17.21
C ALA A 559 -6.92 -15.40 16.71
N SER A 560 -6.13 -14.40 17.08
CA SER A 560 -6.29 -13.02 16.60
C SER A 560 -6.04 -12.91 15.10
N ALA A 561 -4.97 -13.55 14.59
CA ALA A 561 -4.67 -13.58 13.16
C ALA A 561 -5.79 -14.26 12.35
N LEU A 562 -6.29 -15.40 12.84
CA LEU A 562 -7.41 -16.10 12.21
C LEU A 562 -8.68 -15.27 12.20
N ARG A 563 -9.05 -14.64 13.33
CA ARG A 563 -10.23 -13.79 13.42
C ARG A 563 -10.15 -12.59 12.49
N ALA A 564 -9.02 -11.89 12.48
CA ALA A 564 -8.80 -10.74 11.60
C ALA A 564 -8.88 -11.16 10.12
N SER A 565 -8.24 -12.28 9.76
CA SER A 565 -8.31 -12.82 8.40
C SER A 565 -9.73 -13.17 7.99
N LEU A 566 -10.49 -13.89 8.83
CA LEU A 566 -11.88 -14.26 8.55
C LEU A 566 -12.78 -13.03 8.35
N VAL A 567 -12.69 -12.02 9.21
CA VAL A 567 -13.50 -10.80 9.09
C VAL A 567 -13.18 -10.05 7.80
N LEU A 568 -11.91 -9.83 7.49
CA LEU A 568 -11.50 -9.12 6.28
C LEU A 568 -11.89 -9.89 5.01
N THR A 569 -11.69 -11.22 5.00
CA THR A 569 -12.06 -12.07 3.87
C THR A 569 -13.58 -12.15 3.71
N LEU A 570 -14.36 -12.18 4.79
CA LEU A 570 -15.82 -12.15 4.73
C LEU A 570 -16.33 -10.83 4.13
N VAL A 571 -15.82 -9.69 4.60
CA VAL A 571 -16.20 -8.38 4.06
C VAL A 571 -15.85 -8.29 2.58
N ALA A 572 -14.63 -8.65 2.20
CA ALA A 572 -14.20 -8.64 0.80
C ALA A 572 -15.00 -9.62 -0.07
N GLY A 573 -15.31 -10.82 0.45
CA GLY A 573 -16.14 -11.82 -0.22
C GLY A 573 -17.58 -11.35 -0.42
N LEU A 574 -18.18 -10.70 0.57
CA LEU A 574 -19.53 -10.12 0.45
C LEU A 574 -19.56 -9.00 -0.59
N ILE A 575 -18.58 -8.09 -0.56
CA ILE A 575 -18.42 -7.06 -1.60
C ILE A 575 -18.33 -7.72 -2.97
N LEU A 576 -17.57 -8.81 -3.10
CA LEU A 576 -17.42 -9.52 -4.35
C LEU A 576 -18.73 -10.18 -4.84
N VAL A 577 -19.54 -10.76 -3.95
CA VAL A 577 -20.86 -11.31 -4.32
C VAL A 577 -21.84 -10.22 -4.76
N VAL A 578 -21.81 -9.06 -4.10
CA VAL A 578 -22.72 -7.95 -4.43
C VAL A 578 -22.28 -7.19 -5.69
N ALA A 579 -21.00 -6.82 -5.79
CA ALA A 579 -20.47 -6.05 -6.91
C ALA A 579 -20.14 -6.91 -8.14
N GLY A 580 -19.89 -8.21 -7.94
CA GLY A 580 -19.46 -9.14 -8.98
C GLY A 580 -20.39 -9.21 -10.18
N PRO A 581 -21.72 -9.42 -10.01
CA PRO A 581 -22.66 -9.44 -11.12
C PRO A 581 -22.67 -8.14 -11.94
N LEU A 582 -22.54 -6.98 -11.26
CA LEU A 582 -22.49 -5.68 -11.93
C LEU A 582 -21.20 -5.51 -12.74
N LEU A 583 -20.05 -5.91 -12.17
CA LEU A 583 -18.77 -5.86 -12.87
C LEU A 583 -18.74 -6.81 -14.08
N LEU A 584 -19.25 -8.04 -13.93
CA LEU A 584 -19.30 -9.01 -15.03
C LEU A 584 -20.24 -8.56 -16.15
N SER A 585 -21.40 -7.99 -15.79
CA SER A 585 -22.34 -7.44 -16.77
C SER A 585 -21.76 -6.26 -17.53
N PHE A 586 -20.94 -5.43 -16.87
CA PHE A 586 -20.23 -4.32 -17.51
C PHE A 586 -19.19 -4.80 -18.55
N LEU A 587 -18.55 -5.94 -18.31
CA LEU A 587 -17.58 -6.51 -19.25
C LEU A 587 -18.22 -7.14 -20.49
N GLY A 588 -19.50 -7.52 -20.40
CA GLY A 588 -20.28 -7.99 -21.54
C GLY A 588 -21.23 -9.15 -21.20
N PRO A 589 -22.26 -9.38 -22.04
CA PRO A 589 -23.26 -10.44 -21.81
C PRO A 589 -22.65 -11.84 -21.67
N GLN A 590 -21.56 -12.12 -22.38
CA GLN A 590 -20.84 -13.40 -22.33
C GLN A 590 -20.20 -13.69 -20.96
N TYR A 591 -19.94 -12.66 -20.14
CA TYR A 591 -19.35 -12.81 -18.81
C TYR A 591 -20.39 -12.73 -17.71
N ALA A 592 -21.53 -12.10 -17.98
CA ALA A 592 -22.60 -11.90 -17.02
C ALA A 592 -22.99 -13.22 -16.34
N SER A 593 -23.25 -14.29 -17.10
CA SER A 593 -23.67 -15.60 -16.57
C SER A 593 -22.65 -16.28 -15.65
N ALA A 594 -21.37 -15.90 -15.73
CA ALA A 594 -20.31 -16.47 -14.90
C ALA A 594 -20.41 -16.03 -13.42
N TRP A 595 -21.30 -15.08 -13.09
CA TRP A 595 -21.53 -14.64 -11.71
C TRP A 595 -21.88 -15.80 -10.77
N VAL A 596 -22.51 -16.87 -11.30
CA VAL A 596 -22.93 -18.05 -10.53
C VAL A 596 -21.76 -18.79 -9.87
N LEU A 597 -20.54 -18.57 -10.35
CA LEU A 597 -19.33 -19.17 -9.79
C LEU A 597 -18.90 -18.47 -8.48
N LEU A 598 -19.25 -17.19 -8.29
CA LEU A 598 -18.82 -16.40 -7.13
C LEU A 598 -19.39 -16.93 -5.80
N PRO A 599 -20.70 -17.24 -5.66
CA PRO A 599 -21.23 -17.83 -4.43
C PRO A 599 -20.62 -19.17 -4.04
N VAL A 600 -20.05 -19.92 -5.00
CA VAL A 600 -19.36 -21.20 -4.75
C VAL A 600 -17.91 -20.96 -4.29
N LEU A 601 -17.22 -20.01 -4.91
CA LEU A 601 -15.82 -19.71 -4.59
C LEU A 601 -15.66 -18.94 -3.26
N VAL A 602 -16.63 -18.11 -2.88
CA VAL A 602 -16.50 -17.26 -1.68
C VAL A 602 -16.42 -18.05 -0.36
N PRO A 603 -17.22 -19.11 -0.13
CA PRO A 603 -17.01 -20.00 1.01
C PRO A 603 -15.61 -20.64 1.03
N ALA A 604 -15.06 -20.99 -0.14
CA ALA A 604 -13.70 -21.53 -0.25
C ALA A 604 -12.63 -20.49 0.18
N LEU A 605 -12.87 -19.19 -0.04
CA LEU A 605 -12.00 -18.11 0.47
C LEU A 605 -11.92 -18.14 2.00
N LEU A 606 -13.06 -18.27 2.68
CA LEU A 606 -13.12 -18.31 4.14
C LEU A 606 -12.43 -19.54 4.71
N LEU A 607 -12.61 -20.70 4.06
CA LEU A 607 -11.92 -21.95 4.44
C LEU A 607 -10.40 -21.81 4.30
N SER A 608 -9.93 -21.04 3.33
CA SER A 608 -8.50 -20.78 3.13
C SER A 608 -7.86 -19.93 4.24
N CYS A 609 -8.64 -19.14 5.00
CA CYS A 609 -8.12 -18.44 6.20
C CYS A 609 -7.50 -19.44 7.19
N VAL A 610 -8.16 -20.57 7.40
CA VAL A 610 -7.70 -21.61 8.33
C VAL A 610 -6.43 -22.29 7.80
N THR A 611 -6.39 -22.66 6.52
CA THR A 611 -5.24 -23.34 5.92
C THR A 611 -4.01 -22.44 5.87
N GLN A 612 -4.18 -21.15 5.51
CA GLN A 612 -3.07 -20.21 5.43
C GLN A 612 -2.50 -19.84 6.81
N VAL A 613 -3.35 -19.70 7.83
CA VAL A 613 -2.90 -19.54 9.22
C VAL A 613 -2.15 -20.79 9.71
N TYR A 614 -2.65 -21.99 9.39
CA TYR A 614 -1.96 -23.26 9.69
C TYR A 614 -0.59 -23.35 9.01
N TYR A 615 -0.50 -23.03 7.72
CA TYR A 615 0.79 -23.00 7.01
C TYR A 615 1.76 -21.98 7.61
N GLY A 616 1.27 -20.80 8.00
CA GLY A 616 2.07 -19.80 8.72
C GLY A 616 2.65 -20.33 10.03
N LEU A 617 1.85 -21.03 10.83
CA LEU A 617 2.29 -21.67 12.08
C LEU A 617 3.32 -22.78 11.82
N CYS A 618 3.07 -23.65 10.84
CA CYS A 618 4.00 -24.72 10.48
C CYS A 618 5.36 -24.17 10.00
N ARG A 619 5.37 -23.08 9.21
CA ARG A 619 6.61 -22.41 8.82
C ARG A 619 7.35 -21.85 10.03
N ALA A 620 6.65 -21.23 10.98
CA ALA A 620 7.26 -20.68 12.19
C ALA A 620 7.86 -21.77 13.11
N GLN A 621 7.24 -22.95 13.18
CA GLN A 621 7.68 -24.06 14.03
C GLN A 621 8.63 -25.04 13.32
N GLY A 622 9.01 -24.80 12.06
CA GLY A 622 9.85 -25.72 11.28
C GLY A 622 9.16 -27.02 10.84
N ARG A 623 7.82 -27.10 10.94
CA ARG A 623 7.01 -28.30 10.65
C ARG A 623 6.51 -28.32 9.20
N LEU A 624 7.42 -28.01 8.26
CA LEU A 624 7.08 -27.81 6.84
C LEU A 624 6.48 -29.06 6.19
N PHE A 625 6.98 -30.25 6.53
CA PHE A 625 6.49 -31.50 5.96
C PHE A 625 4.98 -31.70 6.17
N GLU A 626 4.45 -31.39 7.36
CA GLU A 626 3.03 -31.52 7.64
C GLU A 626 2.17 -30.57 6.82
N ALA A 627 2.63 -29.32 6.66
CA ALA A 627 1.94 -28.36 5.80
C ALA A 627 1.97 -28.82 4.34
N THR A 628 3.12 -29.32 3.87
CA THR A 628 3.28 -29.82 2.49
C THR A 628 2.34 -30.98 2.20
N VAL A 629 2.20 -31.95 3.12
CA VAL A 629 1.28 -33.07 2.93
C VAL A 629 -0.17 -32.59 2.77
N VAL A 630 -0.62 -31.67 3.62
CA VAL A 630 -1.99 -31.12 3.55
C VAL A 630 -2.20 -30.35 2.25
N ALA A 631 -1.24 -29.52 1.84
CA ALA A 631 -1.30 -28.76 0.60
C ALA A 631 -1.32 -29.69 -0.63
N THR A 632 -0.47 -30.73 -0.64
CA THR A 632 -0.40 -31.70 -1.74
C THR A 632 -1.70 -32.51 -1.86
N LEU A 633 -2.30 -32.92 -0.74
CA LEU A 633 -3.58 -33.60 -0.76
C LEU A 633 -4.66 -32.73 -1.42
N ALA A 634 -4.77 -31.45 -1.03
CA ALA A 634 -5.70 -30.52 -1.67
C ALA A 634 -5.38 -30.31 -3.15
N ALA A 635 -4.11 -30.16 -3.51
CA ALA A 635 -3.68 -30.00 -4.89
C ALA A 635 -4.10 -31.18 -5.76
N VAL A 636 -3.88 -32.41 -5.30
CA VAL A 636 -4.27 -33.64 -6.01
C VAL A 636 -5.79 -33.75 -6.12
N LEU A 637 -6.53 -33.45 -5.04
CA LEU A 637 -7.99 -33.46 -5.05
C LEU A 637 -8.58 -32.48 -6.05
N VAL A 638 -7.95 -31.32 -6.28
CA VAL A 638 -8.38 -30.37 -7.32
C VAL A 638 -7.93 -30.83 -8.69
N VAL A 639 -6.63 -31.09 -8.89
CA VAL A 639 -6.05 -31.19 -10.23
C VAL A 639 -6.37 -32.52 -10.91
N ALA A 640 -6.32 -33.64 -10.19
CA ALA A 640 -6.47 -34.96 -10.79
C ALA A 640 -7.86 -35.19 -11.43
N PRO A 641 -8.99 -34.86 -10.78
CA PRO A 641 -10.31 -35.01 -11.39
C PRO A 641 -10.74 -33.80 -12.23
N ALA A 642 -9.98 -32.71 -12.27
CA ALA A 642 -10.42 -31.44 -12.88
C ALA A 642 -10.87 -31.58 -14.34
N ALA A 643 -10.14 -32.33 -15.16
CA ALA A 643 -10.50 -32.50 -16.57
C ALA A 643 -11.85 -33.23 -16.74
N ALA A 644 -12.05 -34.33 -16.01
CA ALA A 644 -13.30 -35.07 -16.04
C ALA A 644 -14.47 -34.24 -15.46
N VAL A 645 -14.24 -33.51 -14.37
CA VAL A 645 -15.26 -32.65 -13.77
C VAL A 645 -15.63 -31.49 -14.69
N ALA A 646 -14.64 -30.87 -15.34
CA ALA A 646 -14.87 -29.80 -16.31
C ALA A 646 -15.77 -30.28 -17.45
N VAL A 647 -15.45 -31.42 -18.07
CA VAL A 647 -16.24 -31.99 -19.17
C VAL A 647 -17.67 -32.33 -18.75
N ASN A 648 -17.88 -32.91 -17.57
CA ASN A 648 -19.19 -33.40 -17.15
C ASN A 648 -20.08 -32.33 -16.48
N TYR A 649 -19.49 -31.32 -15.82
CA TYR A 649 -20.20 -30.38 -14.95
C TYR A 649 -19.87 -28.91 -15.23
N GLY A 650 -19.07 -28.63 -16.28
CA GLY A 650 -18.71 -27.28 -16.69
C GLY A 650 -17.92 -26.51 -15.63
N LEU A 651 -17.93 -25.18 -15.74
CA LEU A 651 -17.21 -24.27 -14.84
C LEU A 651 -17.70 -24.37 -13.39
N THR A 652 -19.00 -24.56 -13.18
CA THR A 652 -19.58 -24.74 -11.84
C THR A 652 -18.99 -25.96 -11.14
N GLY A 653 -18.85 -27.07 -11.87
CA GLY A 653 -18.19 -28.27 -11.35
C GLY A 653 -16.75 -28.00 -10.90
N VAL A 654 -15.98 -27.27 -11.70
CA VAL A 654 -14.60 -26.88 -11.34
C VAL A 654 -14.56 -25.98 -10.10
N SER A 655 -15.50 -25.04 -9.96
CA SER A 655 -15.62 -24.22 -8.73
C SER A 655 -15.97 -25.05 -7.50
N VAL A 656 -16.90 -26.00 -7.61
CA VAL A 656 -17.27 -26.90 -6.51
C VAL A 656 -16.08 -27.77 -6.12
N LEU A 657 -15.36 -28.30 -7.11
CA LEU A 657 -14.16 -29.11 -6.88
C LEU A 657 -13.08 -28.34 -6.11
N TRP A 658 -12.85 -27.08 -6.46
CA TRP A 658 -11.97 -26.19 -5.71
C TRP A 658 -12.44 -26.02 -4.26
N ALA A 659 -13.74 -25.76 -4.04
CA ALA A 659 -14.31 -25.59 -2.72
C ALA A 659 -14.18 -26.85 -1.85
N VAL A 660 -14.42 -28.04 -2.42
CA VAL A 660 -14.27 -29.34 -1.73
C VAL A 660 -12.83 -29.57 -1.29
N ALA A 661 -11.85 -29.27 -2.13
CA ALA A 661 -10.45 -29.41 -1.76
C ALA A 661 -10.04 -28.43 -0.65
N GLN A 662 -10.50 -27.17 -0.72
CA GLN A 662 -10.27 -26.19 0.34
C GLN A 662 -10.93 -26.60 1.66
N ALA A 663 -12.15 -27.14 1.62
CA ALA A 663 -12.84 -27.67 2.79
C ALA A 663 -12.05 -28.84 3.42
N THR A 664 -11.57 -29.76 2.60
CA THR A 664 -10.80 -30.92 3.05
C THR A 664 -9.51 -30.48 3.76
N ALA A 665 -8.72 -29.61 3.13
CA ALA A 665 -7.52 -29.06 3.75
C ALA A 665 -7.84 -28.26 5.02
N SER A 666 -8.91 -27.46 5.02
CA SER A 666 -9.33 -26.64 6.15
C SER A 666 -9.71 -27.48 7.37
N VAL A 667 -10.43 -28.59 7.18
CA VAL A 667 -10.79 -29.52 8.26
C VAL A 667 -9.53 -30.13 8.89
N ILE A 668 -8.58 -30.58 8.07
CA ILE A 668 -7.31 -31.14 8.56
C ILE A 668 -6.51 -30.06 9.30
N ALA A 669 -6.38 -28.87 8.70
CA ALA A 669 -5.68 -27.72 9.26
C ALA A 669 -6.29 -27.27 10.59
N ALA A 670 -7.62 -27.19 10.70
CA ALA A 670 -8.33 -26.81 11.93
C ALA A 670 -8.04 -27.78 13.08
N ARG A 671 -8.13 -29.09 12.82
CA ARG A 671 -7.79 -30.13 13.81
C ARG A 671 -6.35 -29.99 14.29
N ARG A 672 -5.40 -29.81 13.37
CA ARG A 672 -3.98 -29.64 13.70
C ARG A 672 -3.72 -28.33 14.46
N LEU A 673 -4.36 -27.22 14.08
CA LEU A 673 -4.25 -25.94 14.78
C LEU A 673 -4.64 -26.07 16.25
N VAL A 674 -5.74 -26.77 16.56
CA VAL A 674 -6.16 -27.02 17.95
C VAL A 674 -5.10 -27.82 18.72
N THR A 675 -4.53 -28.87 18.11
CA THR A 675 -3.46 -29.65 18.75
C THR A 675 -2.22 -28.80 19.01
N LEU A 676 -1.77 -28.02 18.02
CA LEU A 676 -0.51 -27.28 18.07
C LEU A 676 -0.55 -26.04 18.95
N THR A 677 -1.74 -25.50 19.21
CA THR A 677 -1.93 -24.35 20.11
C THR A 677 -2.19 -24.75 21.56
N ARG A 678 -2.57 -26.02 21.83
CA ARG A 678 -2.75 -26.56 23.18
C ARG A 678 -1.45 -27.05 23.83
N VAL A 679 -0.47 -27.45 23.04
CA VAL A 679 0.84 -27.89 23.55
C VAL A 679 1.64 -26.66 23.97
N LYS A 680 1.92 -26.50 25.28
CA LYS A 680 2.89 -25.50 25.77
C LYS A 680 4.23 -25.72 25.03
N PRO A 681 4.90 -24.67 24.52
CA PRO A 681 6.23 -24.86 23.95
C PRO A 681 7.12 -25.52 25.01
N ALA A 682 7.76 -26.63 24.64
CA ALA A 682 8.81 -27.22 25.44
C ALA A 682 9.85 -26.12 25.71
N ALA A 683 10.21 -25.92 26.98
CA ALA A 683 11.28 -25.02 27.36
C ALA A 683 12.50 -25.35 26.48
N THR A 684 12.89 -24.42 25.62
CA THR A 684 14.11 -24.56 24.84
C THR A 684 15.28 -24.67 25.80
N ALA A 685 15.97 -25.81 25.76
CA ALA A 685 17.24 -26.02 26.45
C ALA A 685 18.18 -24.84 26.18
N GLY A 686 18.49 -24.08 27.21
CA GLY A 686 19.25 -22.83 27.10
C GLY A 686 19.19 -21.90 28.31
N GLU A 687 18.42 -22.20 29.35
CA GLU A 687 18.64 -21.60 30.67
C GLU A 687 19.85 -22.28 31.33
N ILE A 688 21.04 -21.72 31.08
CA ILE A 688 22.18 -21.94 31.96
C ILE A 688 21.78 -21.32 33.31
N PRO A 689 21.76 -22.08 34.43
CA PRO A 689 21.48 -21.50 35.73
C PRO A 689 22.51 -20.41 36.03
N SER A 690 22.04 -19.18 36.20
CA SER A 690 22.81 -18.09 36.79
C SER A 690 23.11 -18.46 38.24
N ALA A 691 24.20 -19.18 38.46
CA ALA A 691 24.79 -19.38 39.77
C ALA A 691 26.26 -18.96 39.72
N ALA A 692 26.64 -18.15 40.70
CA ALA A 692 27.99 -17.68 41.01
C ALA A 692 28.59 -16.54 40.15
N ARG A 693 28.16 -15.30 40.44
CA ARG A 693 29.09 -14.15 40.54
C ARG A 693 28.65 -13.20 41.65
N HIS A 694 28.95 -13.56 42.88
CA HIS A 694 29.23 -12.61 43.95
C HIS A 694 30.23 -13.23 44.91
N GLN A 695 31.51 -12.91 44.73
CA GLN A 695 32.45 -12.78 45.84
C GLN A 695 33.28 -11.50 45.61
N PRO A 696 33.43 -10.64 46.63
CA PRO A 696 34.19 -9.41 46.54
C PRO A 696 35.65 -9.63 46.96
N THR A 697 36.58 -9.17 46.14
CA THR A 697 37.89 -8.62 46.53
C THR A 697 38.38 -7.72 45.41
#